data_AF-A0A7C4ENV9-F1
#
_entry.id   AF-A0A7C4ENV9-F1
#
_cell.length_a   1.000
_cell.length_b   1.000
_cell.length_c   1.000
_cell.angle_alpha   90.00
_cell.angle_beta   90.00
_cell.angle_gamma   90.00
#
_symmetry.space_group_name_H-M   'P 1'
#
loop_
_entity.id
_entity.type
_entity.pdbx_description
1 polymer ?
#
loop_
_entity_poly.entity_id
_entity_poly.type
_entity_poly.pdbx_seq_one_letter_code
_entity_poly.pdbx_strand_id
1 'polypeptide(L)'
;MKAIVLAAGRGARLGSITESTPKCMLTVGPRRIIDYQMQCLEALYIRDIVVVVGFMAASLRQYLSEAFPKLGFTFVENPQFATTNTAYSLWLARDEFTNDDFIYCNGDVLFHAEILRRLVYSPEKNILAITRTATGDEEVKVLLNGSRIVAIGKDVPAEQACGEFIGIGKFSKAIAPLFAAQLWNVVKNPSGEMQFFEAALQRMVSSVKLSALDVTDLPSIEIDFPEDLQVAERRIIKKIARTKKDSPKHKILFYAERNLHLPFLEPIHDYLAERYDVDLAFSAPPYKISQGGNTGCGLCRDDILRLQSKSCFVDNPATFQADIGVVADACFYPVRHCKKIVNVGHGLICKGWFYTDNPVVRRENRADLICVPGTWHKEILERNVLSTIRVTGFIKTDALVNCTDYDIKKFKEKYHIPEGKKIVLFAPTFNPELSALPCVGERIEEILDDNLMLLVKLHGMTDKTWISQYQHLAAQAKNIALIEDTDGAAALVCSDVLISDVSSVAAEYMLLDKPVVFYNNPRQKEYCQYRPSDIEYVIRDAGIQVGTVEELKLAVQVSLAQPQRYSDKRRAYAARLSLPLDGRCAERAGEAIMDILQSSPACTNKFSILVQWDGTTPAAECVQRILEHNEGAAPEIVFLGPRGTGCADLKGVSTWVECAEMNRKAFLRAFRQTHGDYIVVMRSDMVLPKNWLRWMRNYFAWYPDSGAVRALSPQDDYQPILKSVPQPPKTMPDIADYFLCALMGNSVRCTVFDLRKDCVMLSRSALEKVISETTFYSDSAPLETFGTELTRHGFSLWQAVEVFWYPLRGEDHQTQKIRQETVYRKDDSAEIARAVQQAREFKKQKDYAQAILCLERAKQLLNALTNQSSYQDFDAENNHTVENEAAPLNGVSSFEKARLLYHEARKLKKAKNYTQAIELLETAKMCIA
;
A
#
# COMPACT_ATOMS: atom_id res chain seq x y z
N MET A 1 -32.29 -12.42 -37.00
CA MET A 1 -30.96 -11.77 -36.91
C MET A 1 -29.91 -12.75 -37.39
N LYS A 2 -29.00 -12.31 -38.27
CA LYS A 2 -27.85 -13.09 -38.75
C LYS A 2 -26.56 -12.68 -38.04
N ALA A 3 -25.51 -13.48 -38.17
CA ALA A 3 -24.15 -13.05 -37.85
C ALA A 3 -23.24 -13.11 -39.07
N ILE A 4 -22.46 -12.06 -39.30
CA ILE A 4 -21.50 -11.94 -40.39
C ILE A 4 -20.10 -12.02 -39.77
N VAL A 5 -19.33 -13.04 -40.13
CA VAL A 5 -17.98 -13.27 -39.61
C VAL A 5 -16.97 -13.11 -40.73
N LEU A 6 -16.04 -12.16 -40.60
CA LEU A 6 -14.96 -11.98 -41.57
C LEU A 6 -13.78 -12.89 -41.22
N ALA A 7 -13.54 -13.90 -42.05
CA ALA A 7 -12.53 -14.93 -41.83
C ALA A 7 -11.65 -15.16 -43.08
N ALA A 8 -11.50 -14.15 -43.93
CA ALA A 8 -10.78 -14.25 -45.20
C ALA A 8 -9.26 -14.03 -45.09
N GLY A 9 -8.79 -13.46 -43.98
CA GLY A 9 -7.40 -13.01 -43.81
C GLY A 9 -6.38 -14.13 -43.63
N ARG A 10 -5.20 -13.95 -44.25
CA ARG A 10 -4.02 -14.83 -44.06
C ARG A 10 -3.31 -14.58 -42.73
N GLY A 11 -3.33 -13.35 -42.21
CA GLY A 11 -2.54 -12.96 -41.04
C GLY A 11 -1.05 -12.88 -41.34
N ALA A 12 -0.64 -12.06 -42.32
CA ALA A 12 0.75 -11.99 -42.79
C ALA A 12 1.77 -11.64 -41.68
N ARG A 13 1.35 -10.86 -40.67
CA ARG A 13 2.15 -10.46 -39.51
C ARG A 13 2.50 -11.64 -38.57
N LEU A 14 1.76 -12.75 -38.65
CA LEU A 14 2.02 -13.98 -37.87
C LEU A 14 3.07 -14.91 -38.52
N GLY A 15 3.55 -14.58 -39.72
CA GLY A 15 4.64 -15.29 -40.38
C GLY A 15 4.36 -16.78 -40.62
N SER A 16 5.27 -17.65 -40.18
CA SER A 16 5.18 -19.11 -40.35
C SER A 16 4.01 -19.75 -39.59
N ILE A 17 3.46 -19.08 -38.58
CA ILE A 17 2.34 -19.61 -37.77
C ILE A 17 1.08 -19.83 -38.63
N THR A 18 0.86 -18.96 -39.62
CA THR A 18 -0.31 -19.00 -40.51
C THR A 18 0.00 -19.52 -41.91
N GLU A 19 1.13 -20.22 -42.10
CA GLU A 19 1.52 -20.75 -43.42
C GLU A 19 0.56 -21.84 -43.93
N SER A 20 0.06 -22.67 -43.02
CA SER A 20 -0.83 -23.81 -43.32
C SER A 20 -2.17 -23.77 -42.58
N THR A 21 -2.49 -22.66 -41.89
CA THR A 21 -3.71 -22.53 -41.08
C THR A 21 -4.26 -21.11 -41.17
N PRO A 22 -5.56 -20.90 -41.48
CA PRO A 22 -6.19 -19.58 -41.41
C PRO A 22 -6.05 -18.96 -40.02
N LYS A 23 -5.90 -17.64 -39.96
CA LYS A 23 -5.74 -16.88 -38.70
C LYS A 23 -6.81 -17.22 -37.66
N CYS A 24 -8.08 -17.27 -38.07
CA CYS A 24 -9.21 -17.63 -37.21
C CYS A 24 -9.22 -19.09 -36.71
N MET A 25 -8.45 -19.98 -37.35
CA MET A 25 -8.31 -21.39 -36.99
C MET A 25 -7.10 -21.67 -36.10
N LEU A 26 -6.32 -20.64 -35.73
CA LEU A 26 -5.24 -20.81 -34.75
C LEU A 26 -5.83 -21.25 -33.40
N THR A 27 -5.08 -22.12 -32.72
CA THR A 27 -5.49 -22.70 -31.44
C THR A 27 -5.05 -21.79 -30.31
N VAL A 28 -5.96 -21.51 -29.37
CA VAL A 28 -5.70 -20.82 -28.11
C VAL A 28 -6.27 -21.68 -26.99
N GLY A 29 -5.37 -22.30 -26.21
CA GLY A 29 -5.77 -23.29 -25.20
C GLY A 29 -6.40 -24.53 -25.84
N PRO A 30 -7.59 -24.98 -25.43
CA PRO A 30 -8.19 -26.22 -25.94
C PRO A 30 -8.97 -26.07 -27.24
N ARG A 31 -9.08 -24.86 -27.82
CA ARG A 31 -10.01 -24.55 -28.93
C ARG A 31 -9.38 -23.58 -29.92
N ARG A 32 -9.92 -23.52 -31.14
CA ARG A 32 -9.56 -22.52 -32.15
C ARG A 32 -10.25 -21.19 -31.84
N ILE A 33 -9.68 -20.07 -32.29
CA ILE A 33 -10.26 -18.72 -32.08
C ILE A 33 -11.73 -18.68 -32.55
N ILE A 34 -12.00 -19.19 -33.75
CA ILE A 34 -13.34 -19.23 -34.33
C ILE A 34 -14.34 -20.07 -33.52
N ASP A 35 -13.87 -21.10 -32.79
CA ASP A 35 -14.75 -21.96 -31.99
C ASP A 35 -15.41 -21.18 -30.86
N TYR A 36 -14.67 -20.25 -30.23
CA TYR A 36 -15.21 -19.40 -29.18
C TYR A 36 -16.37 -18.55 -29.70
N GLN A 37 -16.21 -17.97 -30.89
CA GLN A 37 -17.26 -17.16 -31.52
C GLN A 37 -18.50 -18.00 -31.87
N MET A 38 -18.30 -19.15 -32.52
CA MET A 38 -19.40 -20.03 -32.93
C MET A 38 -20.21 -20.53 -31.73
N GLN A 39 -19.54 -20.89 -30.64
CA GLN A 39 -20.21 -21.35 -29.42
C GLN A 39 -21.00 -20.23 -28.74
N CYS A 40 -20.51 -18.99 -28.78
CA CYS A 40 -21.26 -17.84 -28.25
C CYS A 40 -22.52 -17.59 -29.08
N LEU A 41 -22.41 -17.63 -30.41
CA LEU A 41 -23.54 -17.46 -31.33
C LEU A 41 -24.57 -18.58 -31.17
N GLU A 42 -24.13 -19.83 -31.09
CA GLU A 42 -24.98 -20.99 -30.84
C GLU A 42 -25.72 -20.88 -29.50
N ALA A 43 -25.02 -20.49 -28.43
CA ALA A 43 -25.60 -20.32 -27.10
C ALA A 43 -26.65 -19.19 -27.03
N LEU A 44 -26.53 -18.18 -27.89
CA LEU A 44 -27.50 -17.09 -28.04
C LEU A 44 -28.59 -17.39 -29.06
N TYR A 45 -28.64 -18.61 -29.59
CA TYR A 45 -29.60 -19.05 -30.61
C TYR A 45 -29.54 -18.26 -31.93
N ILE A 46 -28.40 -17.64 -32.23
CA ILE A 46 -28.13 -17.03 -33.54
C ILE A 46 -27.57 -18.12 -34.43
N ARG A 47 -28.42 -18.70 -35.29
CA ARG A 47 -28.09 -19.90 -36.07
C ARG A 47 -27.67 -19.60 -37.50
N ASP A 48 -28.08 -18.47 -38.07
CA ASP A 48 -27.78 -18.11 -39.45
C ASP A 48 -26.47 -17.33 -39.53
N ILE A 49 -25.39 -18.03 -39.88
CA ILE A 49 -24.02 -17.50 -39.86
C ILE A 49 -23.52 -17.35 -41.30
N VAL A 50 -23.19 -16.13 -41.68
CA VAL A 50 -22.52 -15.81 -42.94
C VAL A 50 -21.04 -15.68 -42.67
N VAL A 51 -20.23 -16.52 -43.30
CA VAL A 51 -18.78 -16.50 -43.11
C VAL A 51 -18.12 -16.06 -44.41
N VAL A 52 -17.42 -14.93 -44.37
CA VAL A 52 -16.63 -14.48 -45.51
C VAL A 52 -15.27 -15.16 -45.46
N VAL A 53 -15.00 -16.03 -46.42
CA VAL A 53 -13.79 -16.86 -46.49
C VAL A 53 -12.87 -16.41 -47.62
N GLY A 54 -11.58 -16.71 -47.50
CA GLY A 54 -10.56 -16.35 -48.48
C GLY A 54 -9.40 -17.34 -48.40
N PHE A 55 -8.35 -16.99 -47.65
CA PHE A 55 -7.21 -17.88 -47.43
C PHE A 55 -7.65 -19.26 -46.91
N MET A 56 -7.32 -20.32 -47.65
CA MET A 56 -7.69 -21.72 -47.38
C MET A 56 -9.20 -21.94 -47.12
N ALA A 57 -10.06 -21.26 -47.87
CA ALA A 57 -11.52 -21.32 -47.74
C ALA A 57 -12.10 -22.74 -47.60
N ALA A 58 -11.62 -23.71 -48.40
CA ALA A 58 -12.12 -25.09 -48.34
C ALA A 58 -11.94 -25.74 -46.95
N SER A 59 -10.78 -25.52 -46.32
CA SER A 59 -10.48 -26.06 -44.98
C SER A 59 -11.39 -25.49 -43.92
N LEU A 60 -11.62 -24.18 -43.95
CA LEU A 60 -12.48 -23.50 -42.98
C LEU A 60 -13.96 -23.89 -43.16
N ARG A 61 -14.42 -24.00 -44.42
CA ARG A 61 -15.78 -24.45 -44.75
C ARG A 61 -16.06 -25.84 -44.18
N GLN A 62 -15.19 -26.80 -44.50
CA GLN A 62 -15.33 -28.16 -44.02
C GLN A 62 -15.36 -28.21 -42.50
N TYR A 63 -14.39 -27.56 -41.84
CA TYR A 63 -14.30 -27.55 -40.39
C TYR A 63 -15.55 -27.00 -39.70
N LEU A 64 -16.05 -25.83 -40.14
CA LEU A 64 -17.22 -25.21 -39.51
C LEU A 64 -18.49 -26.06 -39.68
N SER A 65 -18.71 -26.62 -40.87
CA SER A 65 -19.85 -27.49 -41.13
C SER A 65 -19.82 -28.79 -40.33
N GLU A 66 -18.64 -29.36 -40.08
CA GLU A 66 -18.49 -30.58 -39.29
C GLU A 66 -18.56 -30.31 -37.77
N ALA A 67 -17.88 -29.26 -37.29
CA ALA A 67 -17.75 -28.96 -35.86
C ALA A 67 -19.01 -28.34 -35.25
N PHE A 68 -19.82 -27.62 -36.04
CA PHE A 68 -21.00 -26.88 -35.57
C PHE A 68 -22.27 -27.23 -36.37
N PRO A 69 -22.74 -28.48 -36.35
CA PRO A 69 -23.86 -28.94 -37.19
C PRO A 69 -25.22 -28.30 -36.86
N LYS A 70 -25.32 -27.56 -35.74
CA LYS A 70 -26.52 -26.83 -35.32
C LYS A 70 -26.58 -25.39 -35.86
N LEU A 71 -25.50 -24.90 -36.44
CA LEU A 71 -25.42 -23.59 -37.08
C LEU A 71 -25.61 -23.76 -38.60
N GLY A 72 -26.42 -22.90 -39.20
CA GLY A 72 -26.58 -22.80 -40.64
C GLY A 72 -25.53 -21.85 -41.22
N PHE A 73 -24.68 -22.35 -42.11
CA PHE A 73 -23.59 -21.58 -42.69
C PHE A 73 -23.86 -21.16 -44.14
N THR A 74 -23.74 -19.87 -44.43
CA THR A 74 -23.62 -19.33 -45.79
C THR A 74 -22.18 -18.84 -45.97
N PHE A 75 -21.49 -19.33 -47.00
CA PHE A 75 -20.11 -18.95 -47.27
C PHE A 75 -20.02 -17.96 -48.43
N VAL A 76 -19.43 -16.80 -48.19
CA VAL A 76 -19.13 -15.79 -49.22
C VAL A 76 -17.63 -15.80 -49.46
N GLU A 77 -17.18 -15.93 -50.70
CA GLU A 77 -15.75 -16.03 -51.02
C GLU A 77 -15.18 -14.67 -51.44
N ASN A 78 -14.08 -14.26 -50.81
CA ASN A 78 -13.23 -13.17 -51.25
C ASN A 78 -11.99 -13.74 -51.97
N PRO A 79 -11.99 -13.86 -53.31
CA PRO A 79 -10.84 -14.37 -54.05
C PRO A 79 -9.66 -13.39 -54.05
N GLN A 80 -9.90 -12.11 -53.74
CA GLN A 80 -8.91 -11.05 -53.70
C GLN A 80 -8.43 -10.74 -52.27
N PHE A 81 -8.53 -11.71 -51.34
CA PHE A 81 -8.18 -11.51 -49.93
C PHE A 81 -6.73 -11.05 -49.71
N ALA A 82 -5.82 -11.29 -50.66
CA ALA A 82 -4.41 -10.91 -50.57
C ALA A 82 -4.15 -9.43 -50.90
N THR A 83 -5.08 -8.77 -51.62
CA THR A 83 -4.94 -7.40 -52.12
C THR A 83 -6.07 -6.49 -51.66
N THR A 84 -6.97 -7.00 -50.83
CA THR A 84 -8.14 -6.29 -50.29
C THR A 84 -8.21 -6.50 -48.78
N ASN A 85 -9.13 -5.80 -48.11
CA ASN A 85 -9.23 -5.83 -46.65
C ASN A 85 -10.70 -5.93 -46.21
N THR A 86 -11.00 -5.68 -44.94
CA THR A 86 -12.31 -5.93 -44.31
C THR A 86 -13.47 -5.22 -45.00
N ALA A 87 -13.27 -4.01 -45.58
CA ALA A 87 -14.33 -3.29 -46.29
C ALA A 87 -14.84 -4.07 -47.52
N TYR A 88 -13.92 -4.61 -48.34
CA TYR A 88 -14.29 -5.39 -49.52
C TYR A 88 -14.93 -6.73 -49.15
N SER A 89 -14.34 -7.41 -48.15
CA SER A 89 -14.86 -8.68 -47.64
C SER A 89 -16.30 -8.52 -47.14
N LEU A 90 -16.59 -7.47 -46.36
CA LEU A 90 -17.95 -7.20 -45.90
C LEU A 90 -18.88 -6.78 -47.05
N TRP A 91 -18.41 -5.98 -48.01
CA TRP A 91 -19.21 -5.59 -49.17
C TRP A 91 -19.67 -6.78 -50.04
N LEU A 92 -18.85 -7.82 -50.16
CA LEU A 92 -19.24 -9.05 -50.86
C LEU A 92 -20.43 -9.75 -50.19
N ALA A 93 -20.56 -9.64 -48.86
CA ALA A 93 -21.64 -10.22 -48.07
C ALA A 93 -22.90 -9.31 -47.95
N ARG A 94 -22.95 -8.17 -48.65
CA ARG A 94 -24.04 -7.18 -48.52
C ARG A 94 -25.44 -7.74 -48.75
N ASP A 95 -25.59 -8.67 -49.67
CA ASP A 95 -26.90 -9.24 -50.02
C ASP A 95 -27.42 -10.15 -48.88
N GLU A 96 -26.51 -10.61 -48.01
CA GLU A 96 -26.86 -11.44 -46.86
C GLU A 96 -27.35 -10.64 -45.64
N PHE A 97 -26.85 -9.43 -45.42
CA PHE A 97 -27.17 -8.62 -44.23
C PHE A 97 -28.15 -7.46 -44.46
N THR A 98 -28.56 -7.21 -45.71
CA THR A 98 -29.47 -6.09 -46.03
C THR A 98 -30.93 -6.33 -45.65
N ASN A 99 -31.32 -7.58 -45.39
CA ASN A 99 -32.72 -7.98 -45.16
C ASN A 99 -33.09 -8.21 -43.68
N ASP A 100 -32.13 -8.20 -42.76
CA ASP A 100 -32.35 -8.48 -41.34
C ASP A 100 -31.34 -7.72 -40.45
N ASP A 101 -31.62 -7.63 -39.15
CA ASP A 101 -30.64 -7.17 -38.18
C ASP A 101 -29.46 -8.15 -38.16
N PHE A 102 -28.24 -7.67 -37.96
CA PHE A 102 -27.07 -8.52 -37.99
C PHE A 102 -26.01 -8.16 -36.96
N ILE A 103 -25.31 -9.19 -36.49
CA ILE A 103 -24.06 -9.09 -35.75
C ILE A 103 -22.90 -9.10 -36.76
N TYR A 104 -21.89 -8.30 -36.49
CA TYR A 104 -20.60 -8.30 -37.17
C TYR A 104 -19.52 -8.80 -36.22
N CYS A 105 -18.67 -9.71 -36.68
CA CYS A 105 -17.48 -10.17 -35.96
C CYS A 105 -16.26 -10.28 -36.88
N ASN A 106 -15.13 -9.74 -36.43
CA ASN A 106 -13.81 -10.09 -36.95
C ASN A 106 -13.45 -11.52 -36.47
N GLY A 107 -13.09 -12.42 -37.40
CA GLY A 107 -12.87 -13.85 -37.11
C GLY A 107 -11.58 -14.16 -36.32
N ASP A 108 -10.73 -13.16 -36.12
CA ASP A 108 -9.45 -13.18 -35.42
C ASP A 108 -9.49 -12.53 -34.03
N VAL A 109 -10.68 -12.09 -33.59
CA VAL A 109 -10.89 -11.57 -32.25
C VAL A 109 -11.31 -12.71 -31.31
N LEU A 110 -10.57 -12.88 -30.23
CA LEU A 110 -10.93 -13.75 -29.12
C LEU A 110 -11.64 -12.91 -28.06
N PHE A 111 -12.88 -13.27 -27.68
CA PHE A 111 -13.68 -12.46 -26.75
C PHE A 111 -14.54 -13.29 -25.81
N HIS A 112 -14.90 -12.69 -24.67
CA HIS A 112 -15.81 -13.30 -23.70
C HIS A 112 -17.27 -13.33 -24.19
N ALA A 113 -17.99 -14.43 -23.94
CA ALA A 113 -19.38 -14.62 -24.37
C ALA A 113 -20.35 -13.51 -23.92
N GLU A 114 -20.09 -12.91 -22.74
CA GLU A 114 -20.90 -11.81 -22.21
C GLU A 114 -20.85 -10.56 -23.09
N ILE A 115 -19.77 -10.33 -23.85
CA ILE A 115 -19.67 -9.20 -24.79
C ILE A 115 -20.77 -9.31 -25.84
N LEU A 116 -20.86 -10.48 -26.49
CA LEU A 116 -21.88 -10.72 -27.50
C LEU A 116 -23.29 -10.72 -26.91
N ARG A 117 -23.46 -11.28 -25.70
CA ARG A 117 -24.74 -11.23 -24.96
C ARG A 117 -25.19 -9.78 -24.72
N ARG A 118 -24.32 -8.93 -24.17
CA ARG A 118 -24.62 -7.50 -23.93
C ARG A 118 -24.95 -6.76 -25.22
N LEU A 119 -24.23 -7.02 -26.31
CA LEU A 119 -24.53 -6.44 -27.63
C LEU A 119 -25.92 -6.83 -28.11
N VAL A 120 -26.25 -8.13 -28.10
CA VAL A 120 -27.54 -8.66 -28.58
C VAL A 120 -28.69 -8.07 -27.78
N TYR A 121 -28.61 -8.10 -26.44
CA TYR A 121 -29.69 -7.62 -25.56
C TYR A 121 -29.72 -6.11 -25.32
N SER A 122 -28.74 -5.36 -25.83
CA SER A 122 -28.75 -3.89 -25.73
C SER A 122 -29.99 -3.28 -26.41
N PRO A 123 -30.64 -2.26 -25.80
CA PRO A 123 -31.74 -1.53 -26.42
C PRO A 123 -31.30 -0.70 -27.63
N GLU A 124 -30.01 -0.40 -27.77
CA GLU A 124 -29.47 0.34 -28.91
C GLU A 124 -29.45 -0.54 -30.16
N LYS A 125 -29.94 0.01 -31.28
CA LYS A 125 -30.10 -0.71 -32.56
C LYS A 125 -28.81 -0.85 -33.36
N ASN A 126 -27.92 0.13 -33.23
CA ASN A 126 -26.61 0.15 -33.89
C ASN A 126 -25.56 0.43 -32.81
N ILE A 127 -24.83 -0.60 -32.40
CA ILE A 127 -23.95 -0.53 -31.23
C ILE A 127 -22.65 -1.30 -31.49
N LEU A 128 -21.53 -0.71 -31.11
CA LEU A 128 -20.19 -1.28 -31.26
C LEU A 128 -19.59 -1.56 -29.88
N ALA A 129 -18.97 -2.73 -29.70
CA ALA A 129 -18.22 -3.03 -28.49
C ALA A 129 -16.89 -2.29 -28.50
N ILE A 130 -16.56 -1.64 -27.38
CA ILE A 130 -15.32 -0.87 -27.23
C ILE A 130 -14.62 -1.16 -25.91
N THR A 131 -13.31 -0.95 -25.87
CA THR A 131 -12.48 -0.94 -24.66
C THR A 131 -11.93 0.46 -24.41
N ARG A 132 -11.84 0.87 -23.15
CA ARG A 132 -11.25 2.16 -22.74
C ARG A 132 -9.80 1.98 -22.31
N THR A 133 -8.98 1.42 -23.19
CA THR A 133 -7.55 1.22 -22.98
C THR A 133 -6.75 2.30 -23.73
N ALA A 134 -5.49 2.49 -23.35
CA ALA A 134 -4.58 3.33 -24.13
C ALA A 134 -4.46 2.74 -25.55
N THR A 135 -4.53 3.60 -26.56
CA THR A 135 -4.50 3.20 -27.98
C THR A 135 -3.21 3.69 -28.62
N GLY A 136 -2.57 2.84 -29.43
CA GLY A 136 -1.44 3.17 -30.28
C GLY A 136 -1.88 3.53 -31.70
N ASP A 137 -0.97 3.51 -32.66
CA ASP A 137 -1.25 3.94 -34.04
C ASP A 137 -2.09 2.91 -34.83
N GLU A 138 -1.98 1.62 -34.50
CA GLU A 138 -2.61 0.54 -35.28
C GLU A 138 -4.10 0.32 -34.93
N GLU A 139 -4.50 0.65 -33.71
CA GLU A 139 -5.83 0.39 -33.15
C GLU A 139 -6.92 1.28 -33.78
N VAL A 140 -8.13 0.73 -33.92
CA VAL A 140 -9.30 1.47 -34.42
C VAL A 140 -9.91 2.27 -33.29
N LYS A 141 -9.56 3.55 -33.24
CA LYS A 141 -9.96 4.46 -32.15
C LYS A 141 -11.38 4.97 -32.33
N VAL A 142 -12.05 5.27 -31.22
CA VAL A 142 -13.37 5.92 -31.19
C VAL A 142 -13.35 7.21 -30.37
N LEU A 143 -14.05 8.23 -30.85
CA LEU A 143 -14.38 9.44 -30.10
C LEU A 143 -15.85 9.40 -29.71
N LEU A 144 -16.15 9.72 -28.45
CA LEU A 144 -17.49 9.61 -27.90
C LEU A 144 -18.07 10.97 -27.48
N ASN A 145 -19.37 11.13 -27.68
CA ASN A 145 -20.20 12.13 -27.00
C ASN A 145 -21.30 11.39 -26.22
N GLY A 146 -21.12 11.27 -24.90
CA GLY A 146 -21.91 10.34 -24.09
C GLY A 146 -21.67 8.89 -24.53
N SER A 147 -22.75 8.17 -24.86
CA SER A 147 -22.67 6.82 -25.44
C SER A 147 -22.63 6.82 -26.97
N ARG A 148 -22.72 7.98 -27.64
CA ARG A 148 -22.71 8.07 -29.11
C ARG A 148 -21.30 8.16 -29.64
N ILE A 149 -20.99 7.37 -30.66
CA ILE A 149 -19.75 7.45 -31.44
C ILE A 149 -19.88 8.62 -32.41
N VAL A 150 -18.95 9.58 -32.31
CA VAL A 150 -18.89 10.77 -33.17
C VAL A 150 -17.73 10.73 -34.16
N ALA A 151 -16.70 9.91 -33.88
CA ALA A 151 -15.67 9.55 -34.85
C ALA A 151 -15.17 8.12 -34.57
N ILE A 152 -14.76 7.42 -35.62
CA ILE A 152 -14.15 6.09 -35.58
C ILE A 152 -13.10 5.97 -36.70
N GLY A 153 -11.95 5.37 -36.40
CA GLY A 153 -10.91 5.10 -37.39
C GLY A 153 -9.50 5.17 -36.81
N LYS A 154 -8.51 4.76 -37.59
CA LYS A 154 -7.09 4.80 -37.19
C LYS A 154 -6.54 6.23 -37.08
N ASP A 155 -7.09 7.15 -37.89
CA ASP A 155 -6.68 8.55 -37.98
C ASP A 155 -7.22 9.44 -36.85
N VAL A 156 -8.05 8.92 -35.95
CA VAL A 156 -8.49 9.67 -34.77
C VAL A 156 -7.27 9.90 -33.87
N PRO A 157 -6.96 11.14 -33.45
CA PRO A 157 -5.80 11.38 -32.59
C PRO A 157 -5.89 10.60 -31.27
N ALA A 158 -4.83 9.88 -30.89
CA ALA A 158 -4.80 9.05 -29.68
C ALA A 158 -5.13 9.84 -28.40
N GLU A 159 -4.71 11.11 -28.34
CA GLU A 159 -4.99 12.04 -27.24
C GLU A 159 -6.49 12.33 -27.04
N GLN A 160 -7.27 12.20 -28.11
CA GLN A 160 -8.72 12.45 -28.11
C GLN A 160 -9.53 11.14 -28.07
N ALA A 161 -8.89 10.00 -28.33
CA ALA A 161 -9.55 8.70 -28.36
C ALA A 161 -10.11 8.36 -26.97
N CYS A 162 -11.40 8.04 -26.94
CA CYS A 162 -12.09 7.59 -25.73
C CYS A 162 -11.96 6.07 -25.51
N GLY A 163 -11.49 5.34 -26.52
CA GLY A 163 -11.34 3.89 -26.52
C GLY A 163 -11.07 3.32 -27.90
N GLU A 164 -11.06 2.01 -27.99
CA GLU A 164 -10.83 1.20 -29.19
C GLU A 164 -12.06 0.37 -29.53
N PHE A 165 -12.37 0.25 -30.81
CA PHE A 165 -13.35 -0.69 -31.32
C PHE A 165 -12.75 -2.09 -31.49
N ILE A 166 -13.31 -3.08 -30.80
CA ILE A 166 -12.72 -4.43 -30.72
C ILE A 166 -13.14 -5.39 -31.85
N GLY A 167 -13.69 -4.88 -32.96
CA GLY A 167 -14.08 -5.74 -34.09
C GLY A 167 -15.43 -6.46 -33.93
N ILE A 168 -16.33 -6.04 -33.02
CA ILE A 168 -17.64 -6.66 -32.80
C ILE A 168 -18.76 -5.61 -32.70
N GLY A 169 -19.81 -5.75 -33.50
CA GLY A 169 -20.93 -4.80 -33.50
C GLY A 169 -22.28 -5.44 -33.81
N LYS A 170 -23.36 -4.74 -33.43
CA LYS A 170 -24.74 -5.05 -33.82
C LYS A 170 -25.29 -3.92 -34.67
N PHE A 171 -25.90 -4.25 -35.79
CA PHE A 171 -26.47 -3.28 -36.71
C PHE A 171 -27.91 -3.67 -37.09
N SER A 172 -28.77 -2.66 -37.21
CA SER A 172 -30.15 -2.88 -37.61
C SER A 172 -30.32 -2.95 -39.13
N LYS A 173 -31.32 -3.70 -39.58
CA LYS A 173 -31.73 -3.79 -40.99
C LYS A 173 -32.01 -2.43 -41.62
N ALA A 174 -32.45 -1.46 -40.81
CA ALA A 174 -32.79 -0.12 -41.27
C ALA A 174 -31.59 0.64 -41.87
N ILE A 175 -30.38 0.39 -41.35
CA ILE A 175 -29.17 1.08 -41.82
C ILE A 175 -28.36 0.24 -42.82
N ALA A 176 -28.69 -1.04 -42.96
CA ALA A 176 -27.92 -1.99 -43.76
C ALA A 176 -27.76 -1.58 -45.25
N PRO A 177 -28.81 -1.05 -45.94
CA PRO A 177 -28.64 -0.56 -47.32
C PRO A 177 -27.69 0.64 -47.42
N LEU A 178 -27.80 1.60 -46.49
CA LEU A 178 -26.89 2.74 -46.41
C LEU A 178 -25.45 2.27 -46.14
N PHE A 179 -25.29 1.31 -45.24
CA PHE A 179 -23.98 0.76 -44.90
C PHE A 179 -23.33 0.05 -46.09
N ALA A 180 -24.09 -0.78 -46.82
CA ALA A 180 -23.63 -1.39 -48.07
C ALA A 180 -23.20 -0.36 -49.11
N ALA A 181 -23.94 0.75 -49.24
CA ALA A 181 -23.58 1.85 -50.13
C ALA A 181 -22.29 2.57 -49.69
N GLN A 182 -22.08 2.79 -48.39
CA GLN A 182 -20.84 3.38 -47.89
C GLN A 182 -19.64 2.44 -48.03
N LEU A 183 -19.83 1.14 -47.81
CA LEU A 183 -18.80 0.13 -48.11
C LEU A 183 -18.41 0.18 -49.59
N TRP A 184 -19.38 0.26 -50.51
CA TRP A 184 -19.08 0.41 -51.94
C TRP A 184 -18.30 1.70 -52.23
N ASN A 185 -18.68 2.82 -51.60
CA ASN A 185 -17.98 4.09 -51.80
C ASN A 185 -16.55 4.09 -51.25
N VAL A 186 -16.24 3.24 -50.27
CA VAL A 186 -14.89 3.00 -49.77
C VAL A 186 -14.12 2.09 -50.73
N VAL A 187 -14.73 0.97 -51.14
CA VAL A 187 -14.14 -0.03 -52.04
C VAL A 187 -13.81 0.53 -53.42
N LYS A 188 -14.69 1.36 -54.00
CA LYS A 188 -14.52 1.87 -55.37
C LYS A 188 -13.48 3.00 -55.48
N ASN A 189 -13.01 3.54 -54.36
CA ASN A 189 -12.06 4.64 -54.35
C ASN A 189 -10.65 4.09 -54.66
N PRO A 190 -10.02 4.46 -55.79
CA PRO A 190 -8.79 3.82 -56.27
C PRO A 190 -7.52 4.30 -55.56
N SER A 191 -7.58 4.61 -54.25
CA SER A 191 -6.43 5.16 -53.50
C SER A 191 -5.21 4.23 -53.43
N GLY A 192 -5.31 3.00 -53.92
CA GLY A 192 -4.23 1.99 -53.88
C GLY A 192 -4.02 1.38 -52.50
N GLU A 193 -4.64 1.95 -51.47
CA GLU A 193 -4.56 1.49 -50.09
C GLU A 193 -5.67 0.49 -49.75
N MET A 194 -5.30 -0.55 -49.00
CA MET A 194 -6.23 -1.54 -48.45
C MET A 194 -7.16 -0.90 -47.42
N GLN A 195 -8.42 -0.68 -47.78
CA GLN A 195 -9.40 0.01 -46.94
C GLN A 195 -10.10 -0.91 -45.92
N PHE A 196 -10.17 -0.46 -44.67
CA PHE A 196 -10.87 -1.16 -43.58
C PHE A 196 -12.35 -0.76 -43.50
N PHE A 197 -13.19 -1.63 -42.96
CA PHE A 197 -14.64 -1.45 -42.98
C PHE A 197 -15.12 -0.26 -42.13
N GLU A 198 -14.35 0.15 -41.13
CA GLU A 198 -14.65 1.24 -40.22
C GLU A 198 -14.59 2.60 -40.93
N ALA A 199 -13.87 2.70 -42.05
CA ALA A 199 -13.96 3.86 -42.93
C ALA A 199 -15.39 4.09 -43.46
N ALA A 200 -16.17 3.02 -43.67
CA ALA A 200 -17.58 3.15 -44.04
C ALA A 200 -18.43 3.58 -42.84
N LEU A 201 -18.12 3.11 -41.62
CA LEU A 201 -18.79 3.56 -40.39
C LEU A 201 -18.53 5.04 -40.13
N GLN A 202 -17.29 5.51 -40.31
CA GLN A 202 -16.90 6.91 -40.15
C GLN A 202 -17.71 7.84 -41.06
N ARG A 203 -18.07 7.38 -42.27
CA ARG A 203 -18.92 8.14 -43.19
C ARG A 203 -20.39 8.21 -42.75
N MET A 204 -20.78 7.38 -41.80
CA MET A 204 -22.16 7.27 -41.31
C MET A 204 -22.38 7.94 -39.95
N VAL A 205 -21.36 8.20 -39.14
CA VAL A 205 -21.51 8.74 -37.76
C VAL A 205 -22.34 10.03 -37.66
N SER A 206 -22.32 10.85 -38.72
CA SER A 206 -23.10 12.10 -38.80
C SER A 206 -24.58 11.87 -39.10
N SER A 207 -24.92 10.83 -39.85
CA SER A 207 -26.29 10.55 -40.33
C SER A 207 -26.98 9.42 -39.58
N VAL A 208 -26.22 8.56 -38.90
CA VAL A 208 -26.69 7.40 -38.16
C VAL A 208 -26.19 7.48 -36.73
N LYS A 209 -27.09 7.26 -35.76
CA LYS A 209 -26.70 7.08 -34.36
C LYS A 209 -26.00 5.72 -34.23
N LEU A 210 -24.69 5.74 -34.06
CA LEU A 210 -23.88 4.60 -33.62
C LEU A 210 -23.58 4.78 -32.12
N SER A 211 -23.90 3.78 -31.33
CA SER A 211 -23.69 3.77 -29.88
C SER A 211 -22.48 2.91 -29.51
N ALA A 212 -21.82 3.21 -28.40
CA ALA A 212 -20.72 2.44 -27.84
C ALA A 212 -21.19 1.58 -26.66
N LEU A 213 -20.82 0.31 -26.65
CA LEU A 213 -20.93 -0.59 -25.51
C LEU A 213 -19.54 -0.72 -24.88
N ASP A 214 -19.38 -0.19 -23.67
CA ASP A 214 -18.15 -0.37 -22.90
C ASP A 214 -18.05 -1.81 -22.38
N VAL A 215 -16.99 -2.50 -22.79
CA VAL A 215 -16.69 -3.88 -22.38
C VAL A 215 -15.30 -4.01 -21.78
N THR A 216 -14.74 -2.91 -21.25
CA THR A 216 -13.42 -2.88 -20.60
C THR A 216 -13.31 -3.87 -19.44
N ASP A 217 -14.44 -4.22 -18.82
CA ASP A 217 -14.54 -5.18 -17.72
C ASP A 217 -14.44 -6.66 -18.18
N LEU A 218 -14.48 -6.94 -19.47
CA LEU A 218 -14.50 -8.28 -20.04
C LEU A 218 -13.24 -8.57 -20.87
N PRO A 219 -12.73 -9.81 -20.84
CA PRO A 219 -11.52 -10.16 -21.58
C PRO A 219 -11.81 -10.27 -23.09
N SER A 220 -11.03 -9.55 -23.89
CA SER A 220 -10.95 -9.66 -25.35
C SER A 220 -9.54 -9.33 -25.85
N ILE A 221 -9.19 -9.84 -27.03
CA ILE A 221 -7.94 -9.51 -27.75
C ILE A 221 -8.12 -9.78 -29.26
N GLU A 222 -7.58 -8.91 -30.10
CA GLU A 222 -7.37 -9.17 -31.52
C GLU A 222 -5.96 -9.77 -31.71
N ILE A 223 -5.84 -10.88 -32.45
CA ILE A 223 -4.58 -11.63 -32.52
C ILE A 223 -3.84 -11.27 -33.80
N ASP A 224 -3.10 -10.16 -33.85
CA ASP A 224 -2.40 -9.72 -35.07
C ASP A 224 -0.94 -10.17 -35.15
N PHE A 225 -0.29 -10.32 -34.00
CA PHE A 225 1.12 -10.64 -33.87
C PHE A 225 1.34 -11.92 -33.05
N PRO A 226 2.52 -12.58 -33.17
CA PRO A 226 2.85 -13.74 -32.34
C PRO A 226 2.75 -13.47 -30.83
N GLU A 227 3.03 -12.24 -30.41
CA GLU A 227 2.91 -11.78 -29.03
C GLU A 227 1.45 -11.81 -28.56
N ASP A 228 0.50 -11.39 -29.40
CA ASP A 228 -0.93 -11.42 -29.06
C ASP A 228 -1.42 -12.85 -28.83
N LEU A 229 -0.92 -13.80 -29.63
CA LEU A 229 -1.21 -15.22 -29.44
C LEU A 229 -0.72 -15.71 -28.07
N GLN A 230 0.50 -15.33 -27.68
CA GLN A 230 1.03 -15.65 -26.35
C GLN A 230 0.21 -15.01 -25.22
N VAL A 231 -0.22 -13.76 -25.39
CA VAL A 231 -1.11 -13.08 -24.43
C VAL A 231 -2.46 -13.78 -24.35
N ALA A 232 -3.01 -14.21 -25.49
CA ALA A 232 -4.26 -14.93 -25.57
C ALA A 232 -4.20 -16.25 -24.77
N GLU A 233 -3.14 -17.03 -24.96
CA GLU A 233 -2.92 -18.31 -24.30
C GLU A 233 -2.61 -18.18 -22.80
N ARG A 234 -1.80 -17.19 -22.41
CA ARG A 234 -1.36 -17.05 -21.01
C ARG A 234 -2.37 -16.32 -20.13
N ARG A 235 -3.07 -15.32 -20.68
CA ARG A 235 -3.88 -14.37 -19.92
C ARG A 235 -5.37 -14.41 -20.29
N ILE A 236 -5.71 -14.21 -21.56
CA ILE A 236 -7.10 -14.00 -21.98
C ILE A 236 -7.94 -15.26 -21.76
N ILE A 237 -7.43 -16.44 -22.13
CA ILE A 237 -8.20 -17.68 -21.97
C ILE A 237 -8.48 -18.02 -20.51
N LYS A 238 -7.54 -17.75 -19.61
CA LYS A 238 -7.73 -17.92 -18.17
C LYS A 238 -8.84 -16.99 -17.66
N LYS A 239 -8.85 -15.72 -18.09
CA LYS A 239 -9.91 -14.77 -17.76
C LYS A 239 -11.27 -15.22 -18.31
N ILE A 240 -11.34 -15.70 -19.55
CA ILE A 240 -12.58 -16.25 -20.16
C ILE A 240 -13.09 -17.48 -19.41
N ALA A 241 -12.19 -18.34 -18.92
CA ALA A 241 -12.56 -19.54 -18.16
C ALA A 241 -13.02 -19.22 -16.73
N ARG A 242 -12.47 -18.17 -16.10
CA ARG A 242 -12.78 -17.78 -14.71
C ARG A 242 -14.20 -17.26 -14.52
N THR A 243 -14.73 -16.50 -15.47
CA THR A 243 -16.11 -15.96 -15.45
C THR A 243 -17.21 -17.02 -15.58
N LYS A 244 -16.87 -18.28 -15.87
CA LYS A 244 -17.81 -19.44 -15.83
C LYS A 244 -17.91 -20.11 -14.45
N LYS A 245 -16.99 -19.83 -13.52
CA LYS A 245 -17.05 -20.37 -12.15
C LYS A 245 -17.67 -19.33 -11.23
N ASP A 246 -18.35 -19.83 -10.18
CA ASP A 246 -18.98 -19.05 -9.12
C ASP A 246 -18.14 -17.84 -8.72
N SER A 247 -18.81 -16.74 -8.33
CA SER A 247 -18.22 -15.52 -7.79
C SER A 247 -16.92 -15.79 -7.00
N PRO A 248 -15.83 -15.06 -7.24
CA PRO A 248 -14.52 -15.35 -6.66
C PRO A 248 -14.64 -15.57 -5.15
N LYS A 249 -14.12 -16.70 -4.66
CA LYS A 249 -14.36 -17.17 -3.28
C LYS A 249 -13.81 -16.22 -2.22
N HIS A 250 -12.77 -15.46 -2.54
CA HIS A 250 -12.08 -14.58 -1.61
C HIS A 250 -11.62 -13.27 -2.27
N LYS A 251 -11.65 -12.20 -1.48
CA LYS A 251 -11.18 -10.86 -1.87
C LYS A 251 -9.89 -10.50 -1.14
N ILE A 252 -8.85 -10.09 -1.86
CA ILE A 252 -7.53 -9.75 -1.30
C ILE A 252 -7.15 -8.33 -1.73
N LEU A 253 -6.84 -7.48 -0.74
CA LEU A 253 -6.47 -6.09 -0.94
C LEU A 253 -4.98 -5.90 -0.66
N PHE A 254 -4.23 -5.36 -1.62
CA PHE A 254 -2.85 -4.93 -1.45
C PHE A 254 -2.80 -3.43 -1.15
N TYR A 255 -2.27 -3.05 0.01
CA TYR A 255 -2.19 -1.65 0.42
C TYR A 255 -0.76 -1.11 0.34
N ALA A 256 -0.53 -0.16 -0.57
CA ALA A 256 0.76 0.47 -0.80
C ALA A 256 0.76 1.93 -0.30
N GLU A 257 1.22 2.16 0.93
CA GLU A 257 1.41 3.51 1.47
C GLU A 257 2.39 4.36 0.62
N ARG A 258 3.37 3.71 -0.03
CA ARG A 258 4.44 4.34 -0.82
C ARG A 258 4.84 3.47 -2.00
N ASN A 259 5.44 4.08 -3.02
CA ASN A 259 5.97 3.38 -4.20
C ASN A 259 7.00 2.30 -3.84
N LEU A 260 7.81 2.49 -2.78
CA LEU A 260 8.79 1.52 -2.30
C LEU A 260 8.18 0.19 -1.82
N HIS A 261 6.86 0.14 -1.56
CA HIS A 261 6.16 -1.09 -1.18
C HIS A 261 5.82 -1.97 -2.40
N LEU A 262 5.75 -1.40 -3.61
CA LEU A 262 5.32 -2.13 -4.80
C LEU A 262 6.24 -3.31 -5.16
N PRO A 263 7.59 -3.24 -5.03
CA PRO A 263 8.46 -4.39 -5.23
C PRO A 263 8.19 -5.60 -4.30
N PHE A 264 7.45 -5.41 -3.21
CA PHE A 264 7.07 -6.48 -2.28
C PHE A 264 5.63 -6.97 -2.50
N LEU A 265 4.71 -6.05 -2.84
CA LEU A 265 3.28 -6.34 -2.96
C LEU A 265 2.91 -6.84 -4.36
N GLU A 266 3.45 -6.20 -5.39
CA GLU A 266 3.04 -6.42 -6.78
C GLU A 266 3.42 -7.82 -7.32
N PRO A 267 4.62 -8.38 -7.02
CA PRO A 267 4.94 -9.74 -7.44
C PRO A 267 4.01 -10.80 -6.83
N ILE A 268 3.61 -10.61 -5.57
CA ILE A 268 2.65 -11.51 -4.90
C ILE A 268 1.28 -11.38 -5.55
N HIS A 269 0.83 -10.14 -5.80
CA HIS A 269 -0.40 -9.89 -6.53
C HIS A 269 -0.42 -10.64 -7.87
N ASP A 270 0.64 -10.50 -8.67
CA ASP A 270 0.71 -11.12 -10.00
C ASP A 270 0.68 -12.65 -9.92
N TYR A 271 1.40 -13.24 -8.96
CA TYR A 271 1.34 -14.68 -8.70
C TYR A 271 -0.08 -15.14 -8.32
N LEU A 272 -0.73 -14.44 -7.39
CA LEU A 272 -2.09 -14.78 -6.98
C LEU A 272 -3.09 -14.62 -8.13
N ALA A 273 -2.97 -13.54 -8.88
CA ALA A 273 -3.77 -13.24 -10.06
C ALA A 273 -3.60 -14.32 -11.13
N GLU A 274 -2.42 -14.94 -11.25
CA GLU A 274 -2.18 -15.99 -12.24
C GLU A 274 -2.70 -17.36 -11.77
N ARG A 275 -2.51 -17.70 -10.49
CA ARG A 275 -2.69 -19.07 -9.98
C ARG A 275 -4.02 -19.35 -9.30
N TYR A 276 -4.65 -18.35 -8.69
CA TYR A 276 -5.84 -18.55 -7.87
C TYR A 276 -7.06 -17.81 -8.42
N ASP A 277 -8.25 -18.25 -7.99
CA ASP A 277 -9.54 -17.66 -8.32
C ASP A 277 -9.96 -16.69 -7.20
N VAL A 278 -9.32 -15.52 -7.19
CA VAL A 278 -9.44 -14.48 -6.17
C VAL A 278 -9.73 -13.13 -6.81
N ASP A 279 -10.51 -12.29 -6.14
CA ASP A 279 -10.72 -10.90 -6.52
C ASP A 279 -9.64 -10.05 -5.87
N LEU A 280 -8.90 -9.29 -6.67
CA LEU A 280 -7.72 -8.55 -6.22
C LEU A 280 -7.93 -7.05 -6.42
N ALA A 281 -7.46 -6.27 -5.46
CA ALA A 281 -7.40 -4.83 -5.59
C ALA A 281 -6.12 -4.25 -5.00
N PHE A 282 -5.71 -3.09 -5.53
CA PHE A 282 -4.74 -2.21 -4.90
C PHE A 282 -5.44 -1.02 -4.24
N SER A 283 -4.80 -0.45 -3.22
CA SER A 283 -5.18 0.83 -2.64
C SER A 283 -3.95 1.56 -2.10
N ALA A 284 -4.00 2.89 -2.09
CA ALA A 284 -2.97 3.75 -1.56
C ALA A 284 -3.62 5.01 -0.94
N PRO A 285 -2.95 5.70 0.00
CA PRO A 285 -3.42 6.99 0.46
C PRO A 285 -3.29 8.05 -0.66
N PRO A 286 -3.98 9.20 -0.54
CA PRO A 286 -3.84 10.29 -1.50
C PRO A 286 -2.38 10.72 -1.70
N TYR A 287 -1.99 10.94 -2.95
CA TYR A 287 -0.62 11.27 -3.31
C TYR A 287 -0.16 12.60 -2.71
N LYS A 288 0.97 12.58 -2.01
CA LYS A 288 1.64 13.75 -1.43
C LYS A 288 3.12 13.69 -1.74
N ILE A 289 3.64 14.79 -2.30
CA ILE A 289 5.06 14.95 -2.62
C ILE A 289 5.85 15.26 -1.34
N SER A 290 7.07 14.76 -1.23
CA SER A 290 7.99 15.09 -0.13
C SER A 290 8.34 16.60 -0.10
N GLN A 291 7.90 17.32 0.92
CA GLN A 291 8.16 18.76 1.11
C GLN A 291 8.63 19.07 2.54
N GLY A 292 9.60 19.99 2.69
CA GLY A 292 10.02 20.52 3.99
C GLY A 292 10.55 19.49 5.01
N GLY A 293 11.16 18.38 4.55
CA GLY A 293 11.62 17.29 5.42
C GLY A 293 10.53 16.25 5.75
N ASN A 294 9.27 16.50 5.38
CA ASN A 294 8.22 15.48 5.44
C ASN A 294 8.34 14.55 4.23
N THR A 295 8.25 13.25 4.51
CA THR A 295 8.26 12.24 3.45
C THR A 295 6.88 12.11 2.83
N GLY A 296 6.86 12.09 1.50
CA GLY A 296 5.65 11.86 0.72
C GLY A 296 5.00 10.50 1.00
N CYS A 297 3.73 10.40 0.66
CA CYS A 297 2.94 9.17 0.71
C CYS A 297 2.01 9.07 -0.50
N GLY A 298 1.43 7.90 -0.71
CA GLY A 298 0.61 7.59 -1.87
C GLY A 298 1.43 7.24 -3.10
N LEU A 299 0.72 6.88 -4.16
CA LEU A 299 1.27 6.54 -5.47
C LEU A 299 0.98 7.67 -6.45
N CYS A 300 1.91 7.94 -7.37
CA CYS A 300 1.65 8.93 -8.42
C CYS A 300 0.56 8.42 -9.38
N ARG A 301 0.02 9.31 -10.21
CA ARG A 301 -1.04 8.97 -11.16
C ARG A 301 -0.62 7.84 -12.11
N ASP A 302 0.62 7.86 -12.58
CA ASP A 302 1.12 6.86 -13.52
C ASP A 302 1.21 5.47 -12.87
N ASP A 303 1.66 5.39 -11.62
CA ASP A 303 1.66 4.15 -10.84
C ASP A 303 0.24 3.60 -10.66
N ILE A 304 -0.74 4.47 -10.36
CA ILE A 304 -2.14 4.07 -10.20
C ILE A 304 -2.70 3.53 -11.51
N LEU A 305 -2.52 4.24 -12.63
CA LEU A 305 -2.99 3.81 -13.95
C LEU A 305 -2.36 2.46 -14.35
N ARG A 306 -1.07 2.28 -14.05
CA ARG A 306 -0.35 1.03 -14.29
C ARG A 306 -0.94 -0.12 -13.47
N LEU A 307 -1.22 0.08 -12.18
CA LEU A 307 -1.86 -0.93 -11.33
C LEU A 307 -3.31 -1.21 -11.74
N GLN A 308 -4.07 -0.20 -12.20
CA GLN A 308 -5.43 -0.37 -12.72
C GLN A 308 -5.49 -1.26 -13.96
N SER A 309 -4.41 -1.33 -14.75
CA SER A 309 -4.30 -2.28 -15.88
C SER A 309 -4.17 -3.75 -15.43
N LYS A 310 -3.82 -3.98 -14.16
CA LYS A 310 -3.65 -5.30 -13.56
C LYS A 310 -4.90 -5.77 -12.83
N SER A 311 -5.46 -4.92 -11.96
CA SER A 311 -6.61 -5.21 -11.11
C SER A 311 -7.39 -3.95 -10.73
N CYS A 312 -8.46 -4.09 -9.95
CA CYS A 312 -9.17 -2.93 -9.41
C CYS A 312 -8.22 -2.06 -8.56
N PHE A 313 -8.41 -0.75 -8.59
CA PHE A 313 -7.78 0.19 -7.65
C PHE A 313 -8.89 0.92 -6.90
N VAL A 314 -8.85 0.88 -5.57
CA VAL A 314 -9.86 1.49 -4.71
C VAL A 314 -9.26 2.61 -3.87
N ASP A 315 -9.90 3.79 -3.88
CA ASP A 315 -9.44 4.93 -3.08
C ASP A 315 -9.66 4.72 -1.58
N ASN A 316 -10.76 4.03 -1.22
CA ASN A 316 -11.06 3.64 0.14
C ASN A 316 -10.93 2.11 0.29
N PRO A 317 -9.89 1.60 0.99
CA PRO A 317 -9.71 0.18 1.28
C PRO A 317 -10.97 -0.56 1.77
N ALA A 318 -11.84 0.11 2.52
CA ALA A 318 -13.03 -0.47 3.11
C ALA A 318 -14.15 -0.78 2.10
N THR A 319 -14.18 -0.10 0.95
CA THR A 319 -15.25 -0.31 -0.04
C THR A 319 -15.12 -1.64 -0.78
N PHE A 320 -13.90 -2.19 -0.85
CA PHE A 320 -13.65 -3.46 -1.51
C PHE A 320 -14.13 -4.68 -0.70
N GLN A 321 -14.29 -4.52 0.62
CA GLN A 321 -14.73 -5.58 1.55
C GLN A 321 -13.83 -6.83 1.47
N ALA A 322 -12.52 -6.63 1.59
CA ALA A 322 -11.53 -7.70 1.48
C ALA A 322 -11.58 -8.68 2.67
N ASP A 323 -11.34 -9.97 2.39
CA ASP A 323 -11.06 -10.98 3.42
C ASP A 323 -9.64 -10.80 3.98
N ILE A 324 -8.67 -10.52 3.10
CA ILE A 324 -7.27 -10.29 3.46
C ILE A 324 -6.80 -8.90 3.05
N GLY A 325 -6.15 -8.21 3.98
CA GLY A 325 -5.29 -7.06 3.68
C GLY A 325 -3.82 -7.47 3.68
N VAL A 326 -3.12 -7.26 2.57
CA VAL A 326 -1.67 -7.48 2.44
C VAL A 326 -0.97 -6.12 2.49
N VAL A 327 -0.02 -5.98 3.41
CA VAL A 327 0.73 -4.74 3.64
C VAL A 327 2.22 -5.01 3.62
N ALA A 328 2.99 -3.99 3.25
CA ALA A 328 4.39 -3.90 3.63
C ALA A 328 4.48 -2.89 4.79
N ASP A 329 5.27 -3.24 5.81
CA ASP A 329 5.52 -2.43 7.00
C ASP A 329 4.30 -2.16 7.88
N ALA A 330 4.45 -1.15 8.74
CA ALA A 330 3.49 -0.74 9.74
C ALA A 330 2.19 -0.10 9.20
N CYS A 331 1.75 -0.47 7.99
CA CYS A 331 0.61 0.11 7.28
C CYS A 331 -0.71 -0.61 7.60
N PHE A 332 -0.93 -0.96 8.87
CA PHE A 332 -2.05 -1.81 9.31
C PHE A 332 -3.40 -1.09 9.38
N TYR A 333 -3.39 0.21 9.68
CA TYR A 333 -4.61 0.96 10.00
C TYR A 333 -5.62 1.00 8.84
N PRO A 334 -5.19 1.22 7.58
CA PRO A 334 -6.11 1.30 6.44
C PRO A 334 -6.77 -0.04 6.08
N VAL A 335 -6.21 -1.16 6.54
CA VAL A 335 -6.71 -2.52 6.24
C VAL A 335 -7.32 -3.23 7.46
N ARG A 336 -7.51 -2.53 8.59
CA ARG A 336 -8.00 -3.12 9.86
C ARG A 336 -9.40 -3.74 9.79
N HIS A 337 -10.17 -3.39 8.76
CA HIS A 337 -11.50 -3.95 8.49
C HIS A 337 -11.43 -5.35 7.84
N CYS A 338 -10.27 -5.75 7.30
CA CYS A 338 -10.08 -7.07 6.73
C CYS A 338 -10.13 -8.14 7.84
N LYS A 339 -10.62 -9.34 7.52
CA LYS A 339 -10.71 -10.45 8.48
C LYS A 339 -9.34 -10.94 8.95
N LYS A 340 -8.37 -10.84 8.03
CA LYS A 340 -6.98 -11.25 8.20
C LYS A 340 -6.04 -10.19 7.62
N ILE A 341 -4.89 -10.00 8.25
CA ILE A 341 -3.84 -9.08 7.77
C ILE A 341 -2.53 -9.84 7.60
N VAL A 342 -1.87 -9.66 6.46
CA VAL A 342 -0.56 -10.23 6.17
C VAL A 342 0.46 -9.10 6.01
N ASN A 343 1.53 -9.13 6.80
CA ASN A 343 2.67 -8.23 6.61
C ASN A 343 3.79 -8.97 5.87
N VAL A 344 4.23 -8.42 4.74
CA VAL A 344 5.33 -8.99 3.94
C VAL A 344 6.68 -8.29 4.17
N GLY A 345 6.69 -7.23 4.98
CA GLY A 345 7.87 -6.42 5.30
C GLY A 345 8.42 -5.62 4.10
N HIS A 346 9.42 -4.76 4.36
CA HIS A 346 10.15 -4.00 3.32
C HIS A 346 11.68 -4.15 3.39
N GLY A 347 12.21 -5.03 4.24
CA GLY A 347 13.62 -5.02 4.59
C GLY A 347 14.05 -6.13 5.55
N LEU A 348 15.36 -6.40 5.55
CA LEU A 348 16.00 -7.28 6.54
C LEU A 348 16.67 -6.49 7.66
N ILE A 349 17.35 -5.39 7.30
CA ILE A 349 18.08 -4.55 8.26
C ILE A 349 17.11 -3.57 8.92
N CYS A 350 17.06 -3.64 10.24
CA CYS A 350 16.10 -2.86 11.00
C CYS A 350 16.73 -1.80 11.89
N LYS A 351 18.06 -1.62 11.88
CA LYS A 351 18.75 -0.57 12.66
C LYS A 351 18.35 -0.59 14.14
N GLY A 352 18.29 -1.78 14.73
CA GLY A 352 17.84 -2.00 16.12
C GLY A 352 16.33 -1.89 16.39
N TRP A 353 15.50 -1.52 15.41
CA TRP A 353 14.05 -1.32 15.60
C TRP A 353 13.28 -2.63 15.81
N PHE A 354 13.70 -3.75 15.21
CA PHE A 354 13.03 -5.05 15.34
C PHE A 354 13.64 -5.99 16.41
N TYR A 355 14.81 -5.65 16.94
CA TYR A 355 15.58 -6.55 17.82
C TYR A 355 15.50 -6.18 19.31
N THR A 356 14.76 -5.12 19.63
CA THR A 356 14.57 -4.61 20.98
C THR A 356 13.11 -4.66 21.38
N ASP A 357 12.82 -4.47 22.66
CA ASP A 357 11.46 -4.44 23.22
C ASP A 357 10.73 -3.10 22.90
N ASN A 358 10.88 -2.65 21.65
CA ASN A 358 10.46 -1.37 21.11
C ASN A 358 9.03 -1.48 20.52
N PRO A 359 8.19 -0.43 20.62
CA PRO A 359 6.88 -0.37 19.98
C PRO A 359 6.81 -0.82 18.52
N VAL A 360 7.89 -0.72 17.74
CA VAL A 360 7.92 -1.14 16.33
C VAL A 360 7.74 -2.66 16.16
N VAL A 361 8.39 -3.50 16.96
CA VAL A 361 8.16 -4.96 16.97
C VAL A 361 6.73 -5.31 17.35
N ARG A 362 6.11 -4.49 18.21
CA ARG A 362 4.74 -4.69 18.69
C ARG A 362 3.69 -4.38 17.62
N ARG A 363 4.05 -3.63 16.58
CA ARG A 363 3.20 -3.39 15.41
C ARG A 363 3.10 -4.65 14.56
N GLU A 364 4.14 -5.46 14.48
CA GLU A 364 4.14 -6.72 13.72
C GLU A 364 3.08 -7.70 14.23
N ASN A 365 2.82 -7.69 15.54
CA ASN A 365 1.75 -8.48 16.16
C ASN A 365 0.32 -8.12 15.68
N ARG A 366 0.18 -7.07 14.86
CA ARG A 366 -1.09 -6.72 14.21
C ARG A 366 -1.41 -7.55 12.98
N ALA A 367 -0.42 -8.20 12.39
CA ALA A 367 -0.64 -9.14 11.32
C ALA A 367 -1.06 -10.51 11.88
N ASP A 368 -1.89 -11.25 11.15
CA ASP A 368 -2.13 -12.66 11.40
C ASP A 368 -0.97 -13.53 10.88
N LEU A 369 -0.27 -13.05 9.85
CA LEU A 369 0.89 -13.67 9.23
C LEU A 369 1.96 -12.62 8.92
N ILE A 370 3.21 -12.93 9.25
CA ILE A 370 4.37 -12.14 8.87
C ILE A 370 5.26 -12.99 7.98
N CYS A 371 5.55 -12.48 6.79
CA CYS A 371 6.52 -13.08 5.89
C CYS A 371 7.89 -12.45 6.16
N VAL A 372 8.91 -13.29 6.36
CA VAL A 372 10.27 -12.84 6.65
C VAL A 372 11.27 -13.46 5.66
N PRO A 373 12.44 -12.84 5.47
CA PRO A 373 13.34 -13.24 4.39
C PRO A 373 14.06 -14.57 4.70
N GLY A 374 14.54 -14.75 5.92
CA GLY A 374 15.35 -15.89 6.33
C GLY A 374 15.09 -16.35 7.76
N THR A 375 15.68 -17.49 8.13
CA THR A 375 15.54 -18.08 9.46
C THR A 375 16.11 -17.21 10.56
N TRP A 376 17.21 -16.48 10.29
CA TRP A 376 17.80 -15.60 11.30
C TRP A 376 16.86 -14.45 11.69
N HIS A 377 16.15 -13.85 10.73
CA HIS A 377 15.15 -12.82 11.04
C HIS A 377 13.97 -13.40 11.81
N LYS A 378 13.50 -14.59 11.41
CA LYS A 378 12.45 -15.33 12.12
C LYS A 378 12.82 -15.55 13.59
N GLU A 379 13.99 -16.12 13.87
CA GLU A 379 14.46 -16.42 15.22
C GLU A 379 14.53 -15.20 16.14
N ILE A 380 14.84 -14.01 15.58
CA ILE A 380 14.87 -12.79 16.38
C ILE A 380 13.46 -12.25 16.62
N LEU A 381 12.62 -12.21 15.58
CA LEU A 381 11.25 -11.73 15.72
C LEU A 381 10.44 -12.62 16.66
N GLU A 382 10.60 -13.95 16.61
CA GLU A 382 9.91 -14.90 17.50
C GLU A 382 10.17 -14.66 19.00
N ARG A 383 11.21 -13.88 19.36
CA ARG A 383 11.45 -13.48 20.77
C ARG A 383 10.38 -12.53 21.29
N ASN A 384 9.78 -11.72 20.41
CA ASN A 384 8.95 -10.56 20.75
C ASN A 384 7.64 -10.48 19.92
N VAL A 385 7.48 -11.34 18.90
CA VAL A 385 6.34 -11.41 17.98
C VAL A 385 5.62 -12.75 18.15
N LEU A 386 4.32 -12.66 18.40
CA LEU A 386 3.39 -13.75 18.66
C LEU A 386 2.58 -14.14 17.42
N SER A 387 2.63 -13.33 16.36
CA SER A 387 1.97 -13.64 15.09
C SER A 387 2.67 -14.78 14.37
N THR A 388 1.94 -15.48 13.51
CA THR A 388 2.54 -16.58 12.72
C THR A 388 3.63 -16.01 11.82
N ILE A 389 4.85 -16.53 11.93
CA ILE A 389 5.97 -16.12 11.07
C ILE A 389 6.27 -17.21 10.05
N ARG A 390 6.36 -16.83 8.76
CA ARG A 390 6.76 -17.71 7.65
C ARG A 390 8.01 -17.17 6.98
N VAL A 391 8.98 -18.04 6.79
CA VAL A 391 10.17 -17.73 5.98
C VAL A 391 9.78 -17.89 4.51
N THR A 392 9.81 -16.80 3.76
CA THR A 392 9.35 -16.76 2.35
C THR A 392 10.45 -16.36 1.38
N GLY A 393 11.62 -15.96 1.89
CA GLY A 393 12.65 -15.33 1.08
C GLY A 393 12.41 -13.83 0.94
N PHE A 394 13.38 -13.12 0.38
CA PHE A 394 13.25 -11.69 0.19
C PHE A 394 12.51 -11.39 -1.12
N ILE A 395 11.22 -11.06 -1.06
CA ILE A 395 10.34 -10.99 -2.25
C ILE A 395 10.94 -10.17 -3.41
N LYS A 396 11.47 -8.99 -3.12
CA LYS A 396 12.07 -8.14 -4.17
C LYS A 396 13.35 -8.71 -4.80
N THR A 397 13.96 -9.75 -4.22
CA THR A 397 15.12 -10.43 -4.84
C THR A 397 14.77 -11.37 -5.96
N ASP A 398 13.48 -11.69 -6.16
CA ASP A 398 13.05 -12.41 -7.37
C ASP A 398 13.45 -11.64 -8.63
N ALA A 399 13.42 -10.30 -8.58
CA ALA A 399 13.88 -9.44 -9.67
C ALA A 399 15.38 -9.58 -9.95
N LEU A 400 16.22 -10.00 -8.98
CA LEU A 400 17.64 -10.24 -9.23
C LEU A 400 17.87 -11.47 -10.12
N VAL A 401 17.02 -12.50 -10.00
CA VAL A 401 17.08 -13.71 -10.85
C VAL A 401 16.47 -13.45 -12.21
N ASN A 402 15.36 -12.72 -12.22
CA ASN A 402 14.59 -12.46 -13.43
C ASN A 402 15.17 -11.31 -14.27
N CYS A 403 16.20 -10.62 -13.78
CA CYS A 403 16.89 -9.57 -14.54
C CYS A 403 17.66 -10.19 -15.70
N THR A 404 17.15 -9.99 -16.91
CA THR A 404 17.72 -10.54 -18.15
C THR A 404 18.84 -9.66 -18.69
N ASP A 405 19.62 -10.19 -19.63
CA ASP A 405 20.61 -9.40 -20.38
C ASP A 405 19.97 -8.21 -21.10
N TYR A 406 18.71 -8.35 -21.53
CA TYR A 406 17.94 -7.26 -22.13
C TYR A 406 17.66 -6.15 -21.11
N ASP A 407 17.28 -6.49 -19.89
CA ASP A 407 17.01 -5.51 -18.82
C ASP A 407 18.28 -4.76 -18.43
N ILE A 408 19.40 -5.47 -18.33
CA ILE A 408 20.72 -4.88 -18.07
C ILE A 408 21.11 -3.93 -19.21
N LYS A 409 20.92 -4.34 -20.46
CA LYS A 409 21.23 -3.50 -21.63
C LYS A 409 20.39 -2.22 -21.62
N LYS A 410 19.07 -2.34 -21.44
CA LYS A 410 18.15 -1.20 -21.35
C LYS A 410 18.51 -0.26 -20.19
N PHE A 411 18.88 -0.81 -19.03
CA PHE A 411 19.35 -0.03 -17.88
C PHE A 411 20.64 0.75 -18.20
N LYS A 412 21.62 0.09 -18.82
CA LYS A 412 22.87 0.74 -19.25
C LYS A 412 22.63 1.84 -20.28
N GLU A 413 21.75 1.61 -21.25
CA GLU A 413 21.36 2.60 -22.25
C GLU A 413 20.68 3.83 -21.59
N LYS A 414 19.72 3.58 -20.67
CA LYS A 414 19.00 4.62 -19.92
C LYS A 414 19.93 5.55 -19.15
N TYR A 415 20.97 5.00 -18.53
CA TYR A 415 21.93 5.75 -17.71
C TYR A 415 23.25 6.06 -18.43
N HIS A 416 23.30 5.85 -19.74
CA HIS A 416 24.47 6.12 -20.59
C HIS A 416 25.77 5.48 -20.07
N ILE A 417 25.66 4.27 -19.52
CA ILE A 417 26.80 3.53 -18.94
C ILE A 417 27.64 2.94 -20.08
N PRO A 418 28.92 3.32 -20.23
CA PRO A 418 29.78 2.81 -21.31
C PRO A 418 30.07 1.31 -21.17
N GLU A 419 30.21 0.62 -22.30
CA GLU A 419 30.65 -0.78 -22.31
C GLU A 419 32.09 -0.94 -21.78
N GLY A 420 32.38 -2.10 -21.18
CA GLY A 420 33.72 -2.46 -20.69
C GLY A 420 34.15 -1.82 -19.36
N LYS A 421 33.41 -0.82 -18.85
CA LYS A 421 33.67 -0.22 -17.53
C LYS A 421 33.32 -1.19 -16.40
N LYS A 422 34.12 -1.16 -15.33
CA LYS A 422 33.78 -1.80 -14.05
C LYS A 422 32.86 -0.89 -13.26
N ILE A 423 31.77 -1.46 -12.74
CA ILE A 423 30.67 -0.70 -12.16
C ILE A 423 30.72 -0.80 -10.64
N VAL A 424 30.83 0.33 -9.96
CA VAL A 424 30.75 0.45 -8.51
C VAL A 424 29.39 1.04 -8.17
N LEU A 425 28.60 0.35 -7.35
CA LEU A 425 27.33 0.87 -6.85
C LEU A 425 27.54 1.48 -5.46
N PHE A 426 27.22 2.75 -5.28
CA PHE A 426 27.18 3.44 -4.00
C PHE A 426 25.73 3.60 -3.55
N ALA A 427 25.34 2.86 -2.50
CA ALA A 427 23.98 2.86 -1.97
C ALA A 427 23.98 3.11 -0.45
N PRO A 428 24.16 4.37 -0.01
CA PRO A 428 24.20 4.73 1.40
C PRO A 428 22.80 4.82 2.02
N THR A 429 22.72 4.67 3.35
CA THR A 429 21.50 4.93 4.11
C THR A 429 21.30 6.43 4.35
N PHE A 430 20.16 6.82 4.91
CA PHE A 430 19.79 8.24 5.09
C PHE A 430 19.97 8.78 6.53
N ASN A 431 20.15 7.92 7.53
CA ASN A 431 20.37 8.36 8.91
C ASN A 431 21.77 9.00 9.03
N PRO A 432 21.90 10.29 9.40
CA PRO A 432 23.19 10.98 9.39
C PRO A 432 24.29 10.31 10.23
N GLU A 433 23.92 9.62 11.31
CA GLU A 433 24.83 8.91 12.21
C GLU A 433 25.32 7.58 11.63
N LEU A 434 24.55 6.98 10.72
CA LEU A 434 24.84 5.66 10.13
C LEU A 434 25.34 5.77 8.67
N SER A 435 24.96 6.84 7.98
CA SER A 435 25.16 7.03 6.55
C SER A 435 26.62 7.30 6.20
N ALA A 436 27.08 6.80 5.07
CA ALA A 436 28.35 7.21 4.48
C ALA A 436 28.32 8.65 3.92
N LEU A 437 27.13 9.20 3.60
CA LEU A 437 27.00 10.50 2.92
C LEU A 437 27.72 11.64 3.64
N PRO A 438 27.55 11.86 4.97
CA PRO A 438 28.21 12.97 5.65
C PRO A 438 29.73 12.84 5.74
N CYS A 439 30.25 11.62 5.57
CA CYS A 439 31.69 11.35 5.65
C CYS A 439 32.37 11.40 4.28
N VAL A 440 31.67 10.96 3.24
CA VAL A 440 32.22 10.84 1.88
C VAL A 440 31.90 12.07 1.04
N GLY A 441 30.64 12.51 0.99
CA GLY A 441 30.21 13.66 0.19
C GLY A 441 30.69 13.61 -1.27
N GLU A 442 31.12 14.75 -1.79
CA GLU A 442 31.74 14.92 -3.12
C GLU A 442 33.06 14.15 -3.28
N ARG A 443 33.76 13.84 -2.18
CA ARG A 443 35.03 13.10 -2.25
C ARG A 443 34.86 11.66 -2.74
N ILE A 444 33.62 11.19 -2.93
CA ILE A 444 33.34 9.92 -3.61
C ILE A 444 34.01 9.86 -4.99
N GLU A 445 34.21 10.99 -5.69
CA GLU A 445 34.89 11.02 -6.99
C GLU A 445 36.34 10.55 -6.91
N GLU A 446 36.99 10.70 -5.75
CA GLU A 446 38.39 10.32 -5.54
C GLU A 446 38.61 8.82 -5.73
N ILE A 447 37.56 8.00 -5.61
CA ILE A 447 37.66 6.54 -5.80
C ILE A 447 37.73 6.16 -7.28
N LEU A 448 37.35 7.05 -8.18
CA LEU A 448 37.21 6.74 -9.60
C LEU A 448 38.53 6.84 -10.34
N ASP A 449 38.65 6.00 -11.36
CA ASP A 449 39.68 6.05 -12.39
C ASP A 449 39.03 5.87 -13.77
N ASP A 450 39.84 5.91 -14.82
CA ASP A 450 39.39 5.81 -16.21
C ASP A 450 38.70 4.47 -16.55
N ASN A 451 38.73 3.46 -15.70
CA ASN A 451 38.08 2.17 -15.94
C ASN A 451 36.79 1.99 -15.11
N LEU A 452 36.50 2.88 -14.16
CA LEU A 452 35.36 2.78 -13.27
C LEU A 452 34.16 3.63 -13.73
N MET A 453 32.97 3.11 -13.45
CA MET A 453 31.70 3.83 -13.48
C MET A 453 31.08 3.77 -12.08
N LEU A 454 30.70 4.90 -11.52
CA LEU A 454 29.96 4.99 -10.26
C LEU A 454 28.46 5.09 -10.54
N LEU A 455 27.69 4.17 -9.98
CA LEU A 455 26.24 4.31 -9.88
C LEU A 455 25.92 4.76 -8.46
N VAL A 456 25.16 5.83 -8.31
CA VAL A 456 24.72 6.32 -7.00
C VAL A 456 23.24 6.06 -6.85
N LYS A 457 22.84 5.33 -5.81
CA LYS A 457 21.44 5.08 -5.49
C LYS A 457 21.12 5.63 -4.09
N LEU A 458 20.45 6.77 -4.05
CA LEU A 458 20.02 7.41 -2.80
C LEU A 458 18.63 6.93 -2.36
N HIS A 459 18.40 6.88 -1.04
CA HIS A 459 17.10 6.58 -0.47
C HIS A 459 16.14 7.78 -0.64
N GLY A 460 14.83 7.54 -0.81
CA GLY A 460 13.83 8.62 -0.95
C GLY A 460 13.66 9.52 0.29
N MET A 461 14.24 9.12 1.42
CA MET A 461 14.30 9.92 2.66
C MET A 461 15.64 10.64 2.88
N THR A 462 16.55 10.54 1.91
CA THR A 462 17.82 11.27 1.95
C THR A 462 17.54 12.77 1.96
N ASP A 463 18.30 13.52 2.76
CA ASP A 463 18.16 14.97 2.82
C ASP A 463 18.36 15.58 1.41
N LYS A 464 17.54 16.57 1.07
CA LYS A 464 17.54 17.19 -0.26
C LYS A 464 18.88 17.85 -0.59
N THR A 465 19.64 18.30 0.40
CA THR A 465 20.99 18.85 0.21
C THR A 465 21.93 17.83 -0.40
N TRP A 466 21.95 16.60 0.13
CA TRP A 466 22.73 15.50 -0.43
C TRP A 466 22.22 15.09 -1.82
N ILE A 467 20.90 15.01 -2.02
CA ILE A 467 20.34 14.69 -3.33
C ILE A 467 20.82 15.70 -4.38
N SER A 468 20.68 16.99 -4.11
CA SER A 468 21.12 18.06 -5.01
C SER A 468 22.63 18.04 -5.25
N GLN A 469 23.43 17.72 -4.23
CA GLN A 469 24.87 17.60 -4.36
C GLN A 469 25.27 16.47 -5.31
N TYR A 470 24.69 15.27 -5.16
CA TYR A 470 24.98 14.14 -6.04
C TYR A 470 24.37 14.30 -7.45
N GLN A 471 23.26 15.03 -7.58
CA GLN A 471 22.75 15.46 -8.90
C GLN A 471 23.74 16.37 -9.61
N HIS A 472 24.32 17.34 -8.90
CA HIS A 472 25.34 18.23 -9.44
C HIS A 472 26.59 17.45 -9.86
N LEU A 473 27.03 16.53 -9.01
CA LEU A 473 28.18 15.66 -9.26
C LEU A 473 27.98 14.81 -10.53
N ALA A 474 26.85 14.12 -10.63
CA ALA A 474 26.51 13.30 -11.79
C ALA A 474 26.35 14.12 -13.10
N ALA A 475 25.96 15.39 -13.00
CA ALA A 475 25.87 16.28 -14.16
C ALA A 475 27.25 16.74 -14.67
N GLN A 476 28.27 16.73 -13.82
CA GLN A 476 29.63 17.18 -14.16
C GLN A 476 30.57 16.03 -14.54
N ALA A 477 30.42 14.88 -13.90
CA ALA A 477 31.30 13.73 -14.08
C ALA A 477 30.76 12.74 -15.11
N LYS A 478 31.58 12.40 -16.12
CA LYS A 478 31.21 11.43 -17.17
C LYS A 478 31.10 9.98 -16.68
N ASN A 479 31.64 9.68 -15.51
CA ASN A 479 31.73 8.36 -14.93
C ASN A 479 30.86 8.22 -13.66
N ILE A 480 29.84 9.08 -13.49
CA ILE A 480 28.91 9.03 -12.37
C ILE A 480 27.48 9.09 -12.91
N ALA A 481 26.62 8.16 -12.49
CA ALA A 481 25.20 8.17 -12.80
C ALA A 481 24.36 8.07 -11.53
N LEU A 482 23.37 8.95 -11.39
CA LEU A 482 22.39 8.91 -10.30
C LEU A 482 21.18 8.05 -10.72
N ILE A 483 20.92 6.98 -9.97
CA ILE A 483 19.86 6.01 -10.28
C ILE A 483 18.55 6.39 -9.58
N GLU A 484 17.51 6.60 -10.38
CA GLU A 484 16.19 7.04 -9.89
C GLU A 484 15.16 5.91 -9.87
N ASP A 485 15.43 4.76 -10.51
CA ASP A 485 14.53 3.61 -10.54
C ASP A 485 14.12 3.15 -9.14
N THR A 486 12.84 2.86 -8.96
CA THR A 486 12.33 2.31 -7.70
C THR A 486 12.81 0.88 -7.49
N ASP A 487 12.88 0.09 -8.57
CA ASP A 487 13.52 -1.22 -8.58
C ASP A 487 15.04 -1.09 -8.76
N GLY A 488 15.80 -1.60 -7.80
CA GLY A 488 17.26 -1.59 -7.81
C GLY A 488 17.90 -2.81 -8.46
N ALA A 489 17.13 -3.78 -8.95
CA ALA A 489 17.63 -5.08 -9.38
C ALA A 489 18.71 -4.97 -10.47
N ALA A 490 18.45 -4.22 -11.55
CA ALA A 490 19.42 -4.04 -12.64
C ALA A 490 20.74 -3.43 -12.15
N ALA A 491 20.69 -2.43 -11.25
CA ALA A 491 21.89 -1.81 -10.68
C ALA A 491 22.70 -2.80 -9.82
N LEU A 492 22.04 -3.67 -9.05
CA LEU A 492 22.69 -4.72 -8.25
C LEU A 492 23.28 -5.83 -9.14
N VAL A 493 22.53 -6.26 -10.17
CA VAL A 493 22.97 -7.33 -11.07
C VAL A 493 24.12 -6.87 -11.98
N CYS A 494 24.15 -5.61 -12.43
CA CYS A 494 25.21 -5.14 -13.33
C CYS A 494 26.46 -4.62 -12.61
N SER A 495 26.37 -4.22 -11.33
CA SER A 495 27.54 -3.74 -10.58
C SER A 495 28.51 -4.86 -10.22
N ASP A 496 29.80 -4.53 -10.16
CA ASP A 496 30.89 -5.42 -9.77
C ASP A 496 31.21 -5.34 -8.26
N VAL A 497 31.02 -4.16 -7.64
CA VAL A 497 31.24 -3.93 -6.21
C VAL A 497 30.15 -3.02 -5.65
N LEU A 498 29.64 -3.33 -4.46
CA LEU A 498 28.75 -2.46 -3.70
C LEU A 498 29.53 -1.72 -2.60
N ILE A 499 29.38 -0.40 -2.53
CA ILE A 499 29.72 0.41 -1.37
C ILE A 499 28.41 0.75 -0.64
N SER A 500 28.33 0.36 0.62
CA SER A 500 27.18 0.66 1.46
C SER A 500 27.59 0.83 2.94
N ASP A 501 26.60 1.10 3.78
CA ASP A 501 26.78 1.34 5.21
C ASP A 501 25.89 0.38 6.02
N VAL A 502 24.88 0.90 6.74
CA VAL A 502 23.90 0.13 7.53
C VAL A 502 22.59 0.06 6.73
N SER A 503 22.61 -0.73 5.64
CA SER A 503 21.53 -0.81 4.65
C SER A 503 21.20 -2.25 4.27
N SER A 504 19.91 -2.57 4.14
CA SER A 504 19.44 -3.90 3.69
C SER A 504 19.96 -4.27 2.31
N VAL A 505 20.31 -3.28 1.48
CA VAL A 505 20.89 -3.49 0.14
C VAL A 505 22.18 -4.31 0.20
N ALA A 506 22.97 -4.19 1.26
CA ALA A 506 24.16 -5.02 1.44
C ALA A 506 23.81 -6.50 1.62
N ALA A 507 22.75 -6.82 2.36
CA ALA A 507 22.27 -8.18 2.52
C ALA A 507 21.75 -8.76 1.19
N GLU A 508 21.06 -7.95 0.39
CA GLU A 508 20.58 -8.30 -0.95
C GLU A 508 21.74 -8.62 -1.89
N TYR A 509 22.76 -7.78 -1.89
CA TYR A 509 23.91 -7.92 -2.78
C TYR A 509 24.77 -9.15 -2.46
N MET A 510 24.85 -9.53 -1.18
CA MET A 510 25.52 -10.77 -0.77
C MET A 510 24.84 -12.03 -1.33
N LEU A 511 23.54 -11.99 -1.68
CA LEU A 511 22.87 -13.11 -2.35
C LEU A 511 23.44 -13.38 -3.75
N LEU A 512 24.04 -12.37 -4.40
CA LEU A 512 24.74 -12.50 -5.67
C LEU A 512 26.21 -12.96 -5.49
N ASP A 513 26.66 -13.17 -4.26
CA ASP A 513 28.06 -13.45 -3.90
C ASP A 513 29.08 -12.45 -4.47
N LYS A 514 28.67 -11.19 -4.58
CA LYS A 514 29.52 -10.10 -5.06
C LYS A 514 30.18 -9.31 -3.91
N PRO A 515 31.35 -8.69 -4.15
CA PRO A 515 32.07 -7.94 -3.12
C PRO A 515 31.29 -6.74 -2.56
N VAL A 516 31.32 -6.61 -1.24
CA VAL A 516 30.75 -5.46 -0.52
C VAL A 516 31.88 -4.73 0.23
N VAL A 517 31.89 -3.41 0.14
CA VAL A 517 32.70 -2.51 0.95
C VAL A 517 31.78 -1.76 1.91
N PHE A 518 32.05 -1.88 3.20
CA PHE A 518 31.26 -1.38 4.30
C PHE A 518 31.87 -0.11 4.88
N TYR A 519 31.24 1.04 4.65
CA TYR A 519 31.66 2.29 5.26
C TYR A 519 31.16 2.37 6.71
N ASN A 520 32.08 2.54 7.66
CA ASN A 520 31.81 2.68 9.09
C ASN A 520 31.80 4.17 9.46
N ASN A 521 30.61 4.78 9.52
CA ASN A 521 30.49 6.14 10.02
C ASN A 521 30.95 6.19 11.50
N PRO A 522 31.90 7.07 11.88
CA PRO A 522 32.39 7.15 13.25
C PRO A 522 31.29 7.50 14.27
N ARG A 523 30.22 8.16 13.81
CA ARG A 523 29.05 8.55 14.61
C ARG A 523 28.04 7.43 14.81
N GLN A 524 28.26 6.22 14.28
CA GLN A 524 27.28 5.12 14.37
C GLN A 524 26.84 4.79 15.81
N LYS A 525 27.73 5.00 16.79
CA LYS A 525 27.46 4.78 18.22
C LYS A 525 26.54 5.85 18.82
N GLU A 526 26.38 7.00 18.17
CA GLU A 526 25.45 8.07 18.57
C GLU A 526 24.00 7.73 18.20
N TYR A 527 23.81 6.78 17.28
CA TYR A 527 22.46 6.35 16.89
C TYR A 527 21.77 5.67 18.09
N CYS A 528 20.59 6.18 18.46
CA CYS A 528 19.91 5.79 19.70
C CYS A 528 19.59 4.29 19.82
N GLN A 529 19.52 3.58 18.68
CA GLN A 529 19.25 2.14 18.61
C GLN A 529 20.46 1.33 18.16
N TYR A 530 21.65 1.91 18.16
CA TYR A 530 22.87 1.17 17.86
C TYR A 530 23.04 0.00 18.83
N ARG A 531 23.13 -1.21 18.26
CA ARG A 531 23.42 -2.44 19.00
C ARG A 531 24.38 -3.28 18.14
N PRO A 532 25.63 -3.48 18.57
CA PRO A 532 26.64 -4.18 17.76
C PRO A 532 26.33 -5.67 17.54
N SER A 533 25.40 -6.24 18.30
CA SER A 533 24.91 -7.61 18.15
C SER A 533 23.90 -7.80 17.01
N ASP A 534 23.42 -6.71 16.42
CA ASP A 534 22.38 -6.77 15.40
C ASP A 534 22.93 -7.25 14.05
N ILE A 535 22.04 -7.83 13.23
CA ILE A 535 22.39 -8.46 11.95
C ILE A 535 23.27 -7.54 11.10
N GLU A 536 22.90 -6.28 10.93
CA GLU A 536 23.61 -5.28 10.13
C GLU A 536 25.06 -5.01 10.54
N TYR A 537 25.45 -5.31 11.78
CA TYR A 537 26.81 -5.16 12.27
C TYR A 537 27.57 -6.48 12.26
N VAL A 538 26.89 -7.58 12.56
CA VAL A 538 27.49 -8.93 12.56
C VAL A 538 27.93 -9.35 11.15
N ILE A 539 27.15 -9.04 10.11
CA ILE A 539 27.44 -9.45 8.73
C ILE A 539 28.62 -8.69 8.08
N ARG A 540 29.14 -7.63 8.73
CA ARG A 540 30.11 -6.71 8.10
C ARG A 540 31.48 -7.33 7.88
N ASP A 541 31.78 -8.45 8.53
CA ASP A 541 33.03 -9.20 8.30
C ASP A 541 33.01 -10.04 7.01
N ALA A 542 31.91 -9.97 6.24
CA ALA A 542 31.76 -10.49 4.88
C ALA A 542 32.25 -9.53 3.78
N GLY A 543 32.77 -8.36 4.17
CA GLY A 543 33.29 -7.35 3.26
C GLY A 543 34.47 -6.58 3.87
N ILE A 544 35.09 -5.72 3.08
CA ILE A 544 36.14 -4.81 3.59
C ILE A 544 35.45 -3.66 4.31
N GLN A 545 35.89 -3.38 5.54
CA GLN A 545 35.36 -2.28 6.34
C GLN A 545 36.32 -1.09 6.31
N VAL A 546 35.79 0.12 6.10
CA VAL A 546 36.57 1.34 5.94
C VAL A 546 35.97 2.49 6.75
N GLY A 547 36.80 3.44 7.18
CA GLY A 547 36.39 4.64 7.91
C GLY A 547 36.70 5.96 7.20
N THR A 548 37.52 5.93 6.14
CA THR A 548 37.90 7.11 5.35
C THR A 548 37.75 6.89 3.84
N VAL A 549 37.82 7.98 3.07
CA VAL A 549 37.74 7.95 1.60
C VAL A 549 38.97 7.28 0.97
N GLU A 550 40.15 7.45 1.57
CA GLU A 550 41.39 6.83 1.12
C GLU A 550 41.36 5.31 1.29
N GLU A 551 40.89 4.84 2.45
CA GLU A 551 40.65 3.42 2.70
C GLU A 551 39.57 2.87 1.76
N LEU A 552 38.51 3.65 1.51
CA LEU A 552 37.43 3.28 0.59
C LEU A 552 37.97 3.04 -0.83
N LYS A 553 38.81 3.94 -1.35
CA LYS A 553 39.46 3.79 -2.66
C LYS A 553 40.25 2.49 -2.75
N LEU A 554 41.11 2.22 -1.77
CA LEU A 554 41.91 0.99 -1.74
C LEU A 554 41.01 -0.26 -1.62
N ALA A 555 39.97 -0.20 -0.81
CA ALA A 555 39.04 -1.31 -0.63
C ALA A 555 38.27 -1.66 -1.91
N VAL A 556 37.87 -0.67 -2.71
CA VAL A 556 37.25 -0.90 -4.02
C VAL A 556 38.23 -1.59 -4.97
N GLN A 557 39.47 -1.12 -5.06
CA GLN A 557 40.51 -1.72 -5.90
C GLN A 557 40.79 -3.18 -5.50
N VAL A 558 40.94 -3.45 -4.19
CA VAL A 558 41.14 -4.82 -3.69
C VAL A 558 39.92 -5.69 -3.98
N SER A 559 38.71 -5.17 -3.83
CA SER A 559 37.47 -5.91 -4.09
C SER A 559 37.31 -6.30 -5.56
N LEU A 560 37.69 -5.41 -6.48
CA LEU A 560 37.70 -5.68 -7.93
C LEU A 560 38.78 -6.68 -8.31
N ALA A 561 39.97 -6.60 -7.70
CA ALA A 561 41.08 -7.51 -7.98
C ALA A 561 40.89 -8.90 -7.35
N GLN A 562 40.23 -8.99 -6.20
CA GLN A 562 40.04 -10.21 -5.42
C GLN A 562 38.56 -10.42 -5.05
N PRO A 563 37.66 -10.60 -6.03
CA PRO A 563 36.22 -10.65 -5.76
C PRO A 563 35.83 -11.82 -4.84
N GLN A 564 36.60 -12.90 -4.84
CA GLN A 564 36.34 -14.10 -4.04
C GLN A 564 36.83 -14.02 -2.59
N ARG A 565 37.56 -12.96 -2.18
CA ARG A 565 38.26 -12.85 -0.88
C ARG A 565 37.38 -13.15 0.35
N TYR A 566 36.11 -12.76 0.31
CA TYR A 566 35.15 -12.97 1.41
C TYR A 566 33.94 -13.82 1.01
N SER A 567 34.04 -14.54 -0.11
CA SER A 567 32.93 -15.29 -0.70
C SER A 567 32.34 -16.33 0.25
N ASP A 568 33.18 -17.09 0.98
CA ASP A 568 32.70 -18.08 1.94
C ASP A 568 31.82 -17.47 3.05
N LYS A 569 32.23 -16.30 3.58
CA LYS A 569 31.44 -15.57 4.57
C LYS A 569 30.16 -15.01 3.97
N ARG A 570 30.22 -14.39 2.78
CA ARG A 570 29.03 -13.87 2.09
C ARG A 570 28.00 -14.97 1.85
N ARG A 571 28.41 -16.12 1.34
CA ARG A 571 27.53 -17.28 1.13
C ARG A 571 26.95 -17.80 2.45
N ALA A 572 27.78 -17.91 3.49
CA ALA A 572 27.33 -18.36 4.81
C ALA A 572 26.28 -17.42 5.42
N TYR A 573 26.47 -16.10 5.32
CA TYR A 573 25.46 -15.15 5.76
C TYR A 573 24.23 -15.15 4.85
N ALA A 574 24.41 -15.10 3.53
CA ALA A 574 23.31 -15.14 2.54
C ALA A 574 22.33 -16.28 2.84
N ALA A 575 22.83 -17.50 3.12
CA ALA A 575 22.03 -18.67 3.45
C ALA A 575 21.21 -18.55 4.75
N ARG A 576 21.61 -17.68 5.69
CA ARG A 576 20.88 -17.40 6.94
C ARG A 576 19.94 -16.20 6.81
N LEU A 577 20.33 -15.22 5.98
CA LEU A 577 19.62 -13.96 5.77
C LEU A 577 18.40 -14.15 4.86
N SER A 578 18.46 -15.05 3.88
CA SER A 578 17.36 -15.35 2.96
C SER A 578 17.35 -16.82 2.55
N LEU A 579 16.20 -17.28 2.04
CA LEU A 579 16.13 -18.50 1.24
C LEU A 579 16.96 -18.35 -0.06
N PRO A 580 17.34 -19.48 -0.72
CA PRO A 580 18.09 -19.46 -1.97
C PRO A 580 17.45 -18.54 -3.01
N LEU A 581 18.31 -17.91 -3.82
CA LEU A 581 17.93 -16.99 -4.87
C LEU A 581 17.35 -17.77 -6.07
N ASP A 582 16.10 -18.23 -5.93
CA ASP A 582 15.42 -19.14 -6.86
C ASP A 582 14.26 -18.48 -7.64
N GLY A 583 14.03 -17.19 -7.44
CA GLY A 583 12.97 -16.43 -8.13
C GLY A 583 11.54 -16.77 -7.69
N ARG A 584 11.39 -17.46 -6.54
CA ARG A 584 10.10 -17.97 -6.04
C ARG A 584 9.72 -17.40 -4.67
N CYS A 585 10.28 -16.27 -4.26
CA CYS A 585 9.92 -15.66 -2.99
C CYS A 585 8.46 -15.15 -2.99
N ALA A 586 8.03 -14.52 -4.08
CA ALA A 586 6.65 -14.07 -4.27
C ALA A 586 5.65 -15.23 -4.30
N GLU A 587 6.02 -16.35 -4.93
CA GLU A 587 5.26 -17.60 -4.93
C GLU A 587 5.06 -18.11 -3.50
N ARG A 588 6.15 -18.27 -2.73
CA ARG A 588 6.07 -18.71 -1.32
C ARG A 588 5.22 -17.80 -0.44
N ALA A 589 5.32 -16.48 -0.63
CA ALA A 589 4.49 -15.52 0.08
C ALA A 589 3.01 -15.62 -0.32
N GLY A 590 2.72 -15.81 -1.61
CA GLY A 590 1.38 -16.07 -2.13
C GLY A 590 0.77 -17.36 -1.57
N GLU A 591 1.54 -18.46 -1.56
CA GLU A 591 1.13 -19.72 -0.94
C GLU A 591 0.81 -19.54 0.55
N ALA A 592 1.66 -18.84 1.30
CA ALA A 592 1.42 -18.57 2.72
C ALA A 592 0.15 -17.72 2.96
N ILE A 593 -0.17 -16.78 2.07
CA ILE A 593 -1.43 -16.01 2.09
C ILE A 593 -2.63 -16.93 1.85
N MET A 594 -2.52 -17.87 0.91
CA MET A 594 -3.60 -18.82 0.61
C MET A 594 -3.79 -19.85 1.73
N ASP A 595 -2.72 -20.28 2.38
CA ASP A 595 -2.79 -21.18 3.54
C ASP A 595 -3.55 -20.53 4.71
N ILE A 596 -3.31 -19.23 4.97
CA ILE A 596 -3.98 -18.55 6.07
C ILE A 596 -5.47 -18.30 5.79
N LEU A 597 -5.90 -18.23 4.52
CA LEU A 597 -7.32 -18.22 4.14
C LEU A 597 -8.04 -19.52 4.52
N GLN A 598 -7.35 -20.65 4.38
CA GLN A 598 -7.91 -21.98 4.65
C GLN A 598 -7.86 -22.34 6.14
N SER A 599 -6.95 -21.73 6.89
CA SER A 599 -6.89 -21.89 8.34
C SER A 599 -8.06 -21.16 9.02
N SER A 600 -8.81 -21.86 9.87
CA SER A 600 -9.66 -21.17 10.85
C SER A 600 -8.78 -20.25 11.71
N PRO A 601 -9.28 -19.11 12.22
CA PRO A 601 -8.51 -18.26 13.10
C PRO A 601 -8.05 -19.08 14.30
N ALA A 602 -6.83 -19.61 14.26
CA ALA A 602 -6.20 -20.19 15.42
C ALA A 602 -5.81 -19.01 16.28
N CYS A 603 -6.74 -18.54 17.09
CA CYS A 603 -6.32 -17.96 18.34
C CYS A 603 -5.69 -19.11 19.12
N THR A 604 -4.36 -19.21 19.09
CA THR A 604 -3.62 -20.26 19.80
C THR A 604 -3.83 -20.19 21.31
N ASN A 605 -4.33 -19.05 21.80
CA ASN A 605 -4.51 -18.74 23.20
C ASN A 605 -6.02 -18.69 23.51
N LYS A 606 -6.44 -19.36 24.59
CA LYS A 606 -7.83 -19.37 25.04
C LYS A 606 -8.09 -18.19 25.99
N PHE A 607 -9.19 -17.47 25.78
CA PHE A 607 -9.59 -16.35 26.64
C PHE A 607 -10.81 -16.70 27.49
N SER A 608 -10.82 -16.24 28.74
CA SER A 608 -12.03 -16.20 29.57
C SER A 608 -12.36 -14.77 29.94
N ILE A 609 -13.60 -14.35 29.75
CA ILE A 609 -14.10 -13.02 30.05
C ILE A 609 -15.03 -13.10 31.24
N LEU A 610 -14.57 -12.60 32.38
CA LEU A 610 -15.35 -12.33 33.58
C LEU A 610 -16.12 -11.01 33.42
N VAL A 611 -17.41 -11.09 33.13
CA VAL A 611 -18.28 -9.92 33.00
C VAL A 611 -18.88 -9.58 34.37
N GLN A 612 -18.48 -8.44 34.92
CA GLN A 612 -19.12 -7.83 36.08
C GLN A 612 -20.48 -7.28 35.65
N TRP A 613 -21.53 -7.89 36.19
CA TRP A 613 -22.90 -7.62 35.80
C TRP A 613 -23.65 -6.91 36.90
N ASP A 614 -24.23 -5.76 36.57
CA ASP A 614 -25.00 -4.92 37.49
C ASP A 614 -26.49 -4.84 37.09
N GLY A 615 -26.89 -5.49 35.99
CA GLY A 615 -28.26 -5.49 35.49
C GLY A 615 -28.66 -4.25 34.68
N THR A 616 -27.74 -3.33 34.41
CA THR A 616 -28.05 -2.08 33.68
C THR A 616 -28.17 -2.26 32.17
N THR A 617 -27.31 -3.10 31.59
CA THR A 617 -27.39 -3.52 30.19
C THR A 617 -28.23 -4.80 30.10
N PRO A 618 -28.79 -5.21 28.95
CA PRO A 618 -29.31 -6.56 28.77
C PRO A 618 -28.20 -7.60 28.57
N ALA A 619 -28.23 -8.74 29.28
CA ALA A 619 -27.13 -9.71 29.25
C ALA A 619 -26.90 -10.33 27.86
N ALA A 620 -27.99 -10.57 27.11
CA ALA A 620 -27.92 -11.04 25.73
C ALA A 620 -27.18 -10.05 24.80
N GLU A 621 -27.40 -8.75 25.00
CA GLU A 621 -26.74 -7.70 24.22
C GLU A 621 -25.23 -7.65 24.53
N CYS A 622 -24.86 -7.81 25.80
CA CYS A 622 -23.45 -7.88 26.21
C CYS A 622 -22.74 -9.08 25.57
N VAL A 623 -23.36 -10.27 25.61
CA VAL A 623 -22.82 -11.49 24.98
C VAL A 623 -22.70 -11.34 23.47
N GLN A 624 -23.75 -10.85 22.82
CA GLN A 624 -23.76 -10.59 21.39
C GLN A 624 -22.63 -9.64 20.99
N ARG A 625 -22.47 -8.53 21.72
CA ARG A 625 -21.37 -7.58 21.49
C ARG A 625 -20.01 -8.26 21.63
N ILE A 626 -19.77 -9.02 22.70
CA ILE A 626 -18.48 -9.71 22.91
C ILE A 626 -18.15 -10.66 21.75
N LEU A 627 -19.14 -11.43 21.29
CA LEU A 627 -18.98 -12.43 20.22
C LEU A 627 -18.84 -11.79 18.83
N GLU A 628 -19.70 -10.82 18.48
CA GLU A 628 -19.65 -10.08 17.20
C GLU A 628 -18.36 -9.26 17.06
N HIS A 629 -17.89 -8.67 18.16
CA HIS A 629 -16.66 -7.91 18.14
C HIS A 629 -15.42 -8.80 18.22
N ASN A 630 -15.51 -10.12 18.31
CA ASN A 630 -14.33 -11.01 18.32
C ASN A 630 -14.55 -12.30 17.54
N GLU A 631 -14.99 -12.17 16.29
CA GLU A 631 -15.18 -13.31 15.39
C GLU A 631 -13.93 -14.20 15.35
N GLY A 632 -14.11 -15.48 15.69
CA GLY A 632 -13.07 -16.51 15.69
C GLY A 632 -12.20 -16.62 16.95
N ALA A 633 -12.36 -15.77 17.98
CA ALA A 633 -11.66 -15.94 19.27
C ALA A 633 -12.39 -16.89 20.24
N ALA A 634 -13.69 -17.11 20.03
CA ALA A 634 -14.58 -17.95 20.85
C ALA A 634 -14.25 -17.93 22.37
N PRO A 635 -14.26 -16.74 23.01
CA PRO A 635 -13.90 -16.64 24.42
C PRO A 635 -14.92 -17.37 25.30
N GLU A 636 -14.46 -17.94 26.40
CA GLU A 636 -15.32 -18.39 27.48
C GLU A 636 -15.88 -17.15 28.20
N ILE A 637 -17.19 -17.07 28.42
CA ILE A 637 -17.81 -15.89 29.06
C ILE A 637 -18.43 -16.32 30.38
N VAL A 638 -18.00 -15.69 31.48
CA VAL A 638 -18.49 -15.95 32.82
C VAL A 638 -19.07 -14.67 33.39
N PHE A 639 -20.37 -14.67 33.68
CA PHE A 639 -21.03 -13.54 34.33
C PHE A 639 -20.89 -13.62 35.84
N LEU A 640 -20.73 -12.47 36.48
CA LEU A 640 -20.64 -12.32 37.93
C LEU A 640 -21.55 -11.17 38.36
N GLY A 641 -22.67 -11.49 39.01
CA GLY A 641 -23.68 -10.50 39.40
C GLY A 641 -25.08 -11.10 39.65
N PRO A 642 -26.08 -10.27 40.00
CA PRO A 642 -27.44 -10.73 40.28
C PRO A 642 -28.08 -11.32 39.02
N ARG A 643 -28.74 -12.48 39.14
CA ARG A 643 -29.37 -13.18 38.02
C ARG A 643 -30.85 -12.79 37.93
N GLY A 644 -31.15 -11.81 37.06
CA GLY A 644 -32.51 -11.33 36.82
C GLY A 644 -33.32 -12.19 35.84
N THR A 645 -34.58 -11.81 35.60
CA THR A 645 -35.44 -12.38 34.56
C THR A 645 -34.84 -12.15 33.16
N GLY A 646 -34.75 -13.19 32.33
CA GLY A 646 -34.11 -13.13 31.00
C GLY A 646 -32.61 -13.47 30.97
N CYS A 647 -32.01 -13.85 32.10
CA CYS A 647 -30.60 -14.30 32.21
C CYS A 647 -30.46 -15.84 32.20
N ALA A 648 -31.51 -16.58 31.86
CA ALA A 648 -31.50 -18.04 31.72
C ALA A 648 -31.22 -18.42 30.26
N ASP A 649 -30.37 -19.43 30.04
CA ASP A 649 -30.11 -20.05 28.72
C ASP A 649 -29.56 -19.12 27.62
N LEU A 650 -28.66 -18.20 27.98
CA LEU A 650 -27.94 -17.36 27.02
C LEU A 650 -26.91 -18.18 26.25
N LYS A 651 -27.11 -18.34 24.94
CA LYS A 651 -26.18 -19.03 24.04
C LYS A 651 -24.84 -18.28 24.01
N GLY A 652 -23.75 -18.97 24.34
CA GLY A 652 -22.39 -18.39 24.38
C GLY A 652 -21.93 -17.93 25.77
N VAL A 653 -22.79 -18.01 26.80
CA VAL A 653 -22.37 -17.87 28.20
C VAL A 653 -21.96 -19.24 28.73
N SER A 654 -20.76 -19.31 29.29
CA SER A 654 -20.21 -20.55 29.85
C SER A 654 -20.75 -20.79 31.25
N THR A 655 -20.71 -19.78 32.12
CA THR A 655 -21.12 -19.89 33.52
C THR A 655 -21.67 -18.56 34.05
N TRP A 656 -22.58 -18.63 35.02
CA TRP A 656 -23.04 -17.46 35.78
C TRP A 656 -22.81 -17.69 37.28
N VAL A 657 -22.06 -16.79 37.91
CA VAL A 657 -21.84 -16.79 39.36
C VAL A 657 -22.71 -15.73 40.00
N GLU A 658 -23.76 -16.18 40.68
CA GLU A 658 -24.73 -15.30 41.30
C GLU A 658 -24.20 -14.68 42.60
N CYS A 659 -24.34 -13.36 42.72
CA CYS A 659 -24.06 -12.60 43.93
C CYS A 659 -24.90 -11.32 43.97
N ALA A 660 -25.39 -10.96 45.16
CA ALA A 660 -26.13 -9.72 45.37
C ALA A 660 -25.21 -8.48 45.28
N GLU A 661 -24.00 -8.59 45.81
CA GLU A 661 -22.95 -7.58 45.73
C GLU A 661 -21.62 -8.21 45.33
N MET A 662 -20.83 -7.47 44.56
CA MET A 662 -19.52 -7.90 44.08
C MET A 662 -18.52 -7.95 45.23
N ASN A 663 -18.13 -9.16 45.65
CA ASN A 663 -17.15 -9.35 46.72
C ASN A 663 -16.12 -10.43 46.35
N ARG A 664 -15.06 -10.53 47.16
CA ARG A 664 -13.96 -11.47 46.96
C ARG A 664 -14.43 -12.91 46.75
N LYS A 665 -15.36 -13.39 47.58
CA LYS A 665 -15.83 -14.79 47.50
C LYS A 665 -16.52 -15.04 46.17
N ALA A 666 -17.31 -14.07 45.70
CA ALA A 666 -17.97 -14.16 44.41
C ALA A 666 -16.96 -14.13 43.24
N PHE A 667 -15.97 -13.22 43.28
CA PHE A 667 -14.90 -13.15 42.28
C PHE A 667 -14.06 -14.44 42.21
N LEU A 668 -13.62 -14.99 43.35
CA LEU A 668 -12.85 -16.24 43.39
C LEU A 668 -13.67 -17.44 42.87
N ARG A 669 -14.97 -17.47 43.16
CA ARG A 669 -15.86 -18.49 42.59
C ARG A 669 -15.96 -18.34 41.07
N ALA A 670 -16.10 -17.13 40.54
CA ALA A 670 -16.12 -16.88 39.09
C ALA A 670 -14.80 -17.23 38.41
N PHE A 671 -13.67 -16.80 38.99
CA PHE A 671 -12.34 -17.13 38.47
C PHE A 671 -12.10 -18.65 38.39
N ARG A 672 -12.51 -19.42 39.41
CA ARG A 672 -12.41 -20.90 39.36
C ARG A 672 -13.21 -21.56 38.24
N GLN A 673 -14.20 -20.86 37.68
CA GLN A 673 -15.02 -21.33 36.55
C GLN A 673 -14.41 -20.95 35.19
N THR A 674 -13.31 -20.20 35.18
CA THR A 674 -12.59 -19.86 33.95
C THR A 674 -11.56 -20.93 33.59
N HIS A 675 -11.26 -21.09 32.31
CA HIS A 675 -10.33 -22.08 31.74
C HIS A 675 -9.37 -21.52 30.69
N GLY A 676 -9.50 -20.25 30.33
CA GLY A 676 -8.62 -19.56 29.41
C GLY A 676 -7.21 -19.38 29.99
N ASP A 677 -6.23 -19.33 29.09
CA ASP A 677 -4.84 -18.96 29.40
C ASP A 677 -4.77 -17.51 29.90
N TYR A 678 -5.75 -16.70 29.49
CA TYR A 678 -5.91 -15.29 29.84
C TYR A 678 -7.30 -14.99 30.37
N ILE A 679 -7.37 -14.21 31.44
CA ILE A 679 -8.60 -13.79 32.11
C ILE A 679 -8.79 -12.30 31.88
N VAL A 680 -9.90 -11.92 31.26
CA VAL A 680 -10.34 -10.54 31.09
C VAL A 680 -11.47 -10.26 32.08
N VAL A 681 -11.38 -9.21 32.87
CA VAL A 681 -12.44 -8.73 33.76
C VAL A 681 -12.97 -7.43 33.20
N MET A 682 -14.27 -7.34 32.90
CA MET A 682 -14.87 -6.13 32.32
C MET A 682 -16.27 -5.89 32.87
N ARG A 683 -16.76 -4.65 32.77
CA ARG A 683 -18.16 -4.34 33.11
C ARG A 683 -19.11 -4.62 31.93
N SER A 684 -20.35 -4.90 32.30
CA SER A 684 -21.52 -5.13 31.45
C SER A 684 -21.74 -4.11 30.33
N ASP A 685 -21.52 -2.83 30.64
CA ASP A 685 -21.86 -1.67 29.82
C ASP A 685 -20.74 -1.25 28.85
N MET A 686 -19.60 -1.94 28.87
CA MET A 686 -18.46 -1.58 28.04
C MET A 686 -18.67 -1.95 26.57
N VAL A 687 -18.35 -1.00 25.69
CA VAL A 687 -18.31 -1.19 24.24
C VAL A 687 -16.84 -1.18 23.79
N LEU A 688 -16.40 -2.28 23.19
CA LEU A 688 -15.01 -2.50 22.80
C LEU A 688 -14.91 -2.64 21.27
N PRO A 689 -13.85 -2.13 20.60
CA PRO A 689 -13.71 -2.18 19.14
C PRO A 689 -13.72 -3.60 18.58
N LYS A 690 -14.03 -3.74 17.29
CA LYS A 690 -13.91 -5.04 16.61
C LYS A 690 -12.47 -5.60 16.74
N ASN A 691 -12.41 -6.89 17.02
CA ASN A 691 -11.26 -7.74 17.32
C ASN A 691 -10.42 -7.35 18.56
N TRP A 692 -10.98 -6.63 19.54
CA TRP A 692 -10.24 -6.12 20.71
C TRP A 692 -9.49 -7.18 21.52
N LEU A 693 -9.98 -8.43 21.64
CA LEU A 693 -9.23 -9.51 22.32
C LEU A 693 -7.91 -9.82 21.59
N ARG A 694 -7.92 -9.79 20.25
CA ARG A 694 -6.70 -9.96 19.43
C ARG A 694 -5.73 -8.81 19.65
N TRP A 695 -6.26 -7.59 19.83
CA TRP A 695 -5.45 -6.38 19.98
C TRP A 695 -4.88 -6.21 21.39
N MET A 696 -5.63 -6.52 22.44
CA MET A 696 -5.19 -6.37 23.83
C MET A 696 -3.89 -7.13 24.08
N ARG A 697 -3.72 -8.33 23.51
CA ARG A 697 -2.46 -9.11 23.54
C ARG A 697 -1.20 -8.29 23.19
N ASN A 698 -1.33 -7.29 22.32
CA ASN A 698 -0.22 -6.49 21.77
C ASN A 698 0.08 -5.23 22.58
N TYR A 699 -0.83 -4.86 23.48
CA TYR A 699 -0.70 -3.70 24.36
C TYR A 699 -0.27 -4.12 25.76
N PHE A 700 0.25 -5.34 25.97
CA PHE A 700 0.87 -5.67 27.24
C PHE A 700 2.29 -6.22 27.11
N ALA A 701 3.22 -5.71 27.93
CA ALA A 701 4.55 -6.29 28.10
C ALA A 701 4.49 -7.35 29.19
N TRP A 702 5.09 -8.51 28.90
CA TRP A 702 5.04 -9.70 29.73
C TRP A 702 6.40 -9.91 30.39
N TYR A 703 6.39 -10.16 31.69
CA TYR A 703 7.60 -10.51 32.43
C TYR A 703 7.60 -12.01 32.73
N PRO A 704 8.41 -12.82 32.02
CA PRO A 704 8.38 -14.29 32.12
C PRO A 704 8.64 -14.81 33.54
N ASP A 705 9.46 -14.10 34.32
CA ASP A 705 9.85 -14.51 35.67
C ASP A 705 8.78 -14.19 36.74
N SER A 706 7.85 -13.28 36.45
CA SER A 706 6.83 -12.80 37.42
C SER A 706 5.38 -13.05 36.99
N GLY A 707 5.14 -13.32 35.71
CA GLY A 707 3.80 -13.50 35.12
C GLY A 707 3.02 -12.21 34.87
N ALA A 708 3.54 -11.06 35.31
CA ALA A 708 2.83 -9.78 35.26
C ALA A 708 2.69 -9.20 33.84
N VAL A 709 1.66 -8.36 33.69
CA VAL A 709 1.15 -7.86 32.41
C VAL A 709 1.08 -6.33 32.49
N ARG A 710 1.93 -5.61 31.76
CA ARG A 710 2.02 -4.13 31.79
C ARG A 710 1.27 -3.52 30.62
N ALA A 711 0.27 -2.65 30.79
CA ALA A 711 -0.33 -1.96 29.64
C ALA A 711 0.68 -1.01 28.98
N LEU A 712 0.91 -1.19 27.68
CA LEU A 712 1.88 -0.48 26.86
C LEU A 712 1.16 0.62 26.09
N SER A 713 0.80 1.67 26.81
CA SER A 713 0.55 2.95 26.15
C SER A 713 1.89 3.58 25.71
N PRO A 714 1.96 4.30 24.59
CA PRO A 714 3.09 5.19 24.32
C PRO A 714 3.25 6.15 25.51
N GLN A 715 4.45 6.23 26.06
CA GLN A 715 4.78 7.14 27.17
C GLN A 715 4.51 8.63 26.80
N ASP A 716 4.47 8.94 25.51
CA ASP A 716 4.32 10.30 24.98
C ASP A 716 2.87 10.81 24.96
N ASP A 717 1.85 9.93 24.94
CA ASP A 717 0.45 10.34 24.78
C ASP A 717 -0.24 10.79 26.09
N TYR A 718 0.26 10.38 27.27
CA TYR A 718 -0.42 10.64 28.56
C TYR A 718 0.42 11.45 29.56
N GLN A 719 1.73 11.58 29.34
CA GLN A 719 2.60 12.50 30.09
C GLN A 719 2.04 13.94 30.17
N PRO A 720 1.45 14.53 29.11
CA PRO A 720 0.80 15.84 29.15
C PRO A 720 -0.34 15.94 30.17
N ILE A 721 -1.14 14.88 30.29
CA ILE A 721 -2.34 14.82 31.14
C ILE A 721 -1.91 14.64 32.61
N LEU A 722 -0.93 13.77 32.85
CA LEU A 722 -0.36 13.55 34.19
C LEU A 722 0.43 14.78 34.70
N LYS A 723 1.09 15.52 33.80
CA LYS A 723 1.77 16.79 34.10
C LYS A 723 0.83 17.99 34.27
N SER A 724 -0.43 17.88 33.83
CA SER A 724 -1.44 18.92 34.00
C SER A 724 -2.12 18.91 35.38
N VAL A 725 -1.80 17.90 36.20
CA VAL A 725 -2.15 17.87 37.63
C VAL A 725 -1.31 18.93 38.34
N PRO A 726 -1.90 19.98 38.94
CA PRO A 726 -1.14 21.08 39.49
C PRO A 726 -0.48 20.66 40.82
N GLN A 727 0.77 20.21 40.71
CA GLN A 727 1.70 19.74 41.75
C GLN A 727 1.46 18.32 42.32
N PRO A 728 2.53 17.54 42.57
CA PRO A 728 2.42 16.28 43.29
C PRO A 728 2.14 16.54 44.78
N PRO A 729 1.18 15.83 45.40
CA PRO A 729 0.98 15.93 46.85
C PRO A 729 2.21 15.40 47.58
N LYS A 730 2.54 16.03 48.72
CA LYS A 730 3.80 15.79 49.43
C LYS A 730 3.77 14.55 50.33
N THR A 731 2.63 13.87 50.48
CA THR A 731 2.48 12.68 51.34
C THR A 731 1.49 11.65 50.79
N MET A 732 1.68 10.39 51.21
CA MET A 732 0.97 9.17 50.75
C MET A 732 -0.54 9.10 51.09
N PRO A 733 -1.03 9.64 52.22
CA PRO A 733 -2.47 9.66 52.53
C PRO A 733 -3.29 10.53 51.57
N ASP A 734 -2.73 11.66 51.11
CA ASP A 734 -3.43 12.61 50.24
C ASP A 734 -3.65 12.06 48.81
N ILE A 735 -2.78 11.15 48.37
CA ILE A 735 -2.90 10.47 47.07
C ILE A 735 -3.92 9.31 47.16
N ALA A 736 -3.95 8.60 48.28
CA ALA A 736 -4.95 7.58 48.55
C ALA A 736 -6.36 8.18 48.67
N ASP A 737 -6.50 9.36 49.31
CA ASP A 737 -7.77 10.07 49.44
C ASP A 737 -8.28 10.64 48.09
N TYR A 738 -7.35 11.03 47.20
CA TYR A 738 -7.67 11.41 45.81
C TYR A 738 -8.10 10.20 44.95
N PHE A 739 -7.46 9.05 45.16
CA PHE A 739 -7.86 7.78 44.55
C PHE A 739 -9.24 7.33 45.06
N LEU A 740 -9.50 7.48 46.37
CA LEU A 740 -10.80 7.26 47.01
C LEU A 740 -11.89 8.19 46.46
N CYS A 741 -11.59 9.47 46.21
CA CYS A 741 -12.55 10.40 45.59
C CYS A 741 -12.87 10.05 44.12
N ALA A 742 -11.88 9.55 43.37
CA ALA A 742 -12.06 9.10 42.00
C ALA A 742 -12.79 7.75 41.89
N LEU A 743 -12.61 6.86 42.88
CA LEU A 743 -13.23 5.54 42.97
C LEU A 743 -14.65 5.57 43.58
N MET A 744 -14.95 6.52 44.49
CA MET A 744 -16.23 6.56 45.22
C MET A 744 -17.36 7.36 44.54
N GLY A 745 -17.16 7.93 43.35
CA GLY A 745 -18.25 8.56 42.58
C GLY A 745 -19.04 9.66 43.32
N ASN A 746 -18.45 10.36 44.29
CA ASN A 746 -19.17 11.36 45.07
C ASN A 746 -19.16 12.75 44.41
N SER A 747 -20.36 13.21 44.05
CA SER A 747 -20.63 14.46 43.36
C SER A 747 -20.56 15.68 44.29
N VAL A 748 -19.44 16.40 44.33
CA VAL A 748 -19.45 17.85 44.61
C VAL A 748 -18.39 18.56 43.77
N ARG A 749 -18.86 19.20 42.69
CA ARG A 749 -18.19 20.24 41.88
C ARG A 749 -16.86 19.87 41.20
N CYS A 750 -16.91 18.91 40.28
CA CYS A 750 -16.16 18.98 39.04
C CYS A 750 -17.02 18.43 37.90
N THR A 751 -17.72 19.31 37.21
CA THR A 751 -18.31 19.01 35.91
C THR A 751 -17.17 18.83 34.91
N VAL A 752 -17.17 17.72 34.17
CA VAL A 752 -16.13 17.22 33.25
C VAL A 752 -15.17 16.25 33.94
N PHE A 753 -15.60 14.99 34.12
CA PHE A 753 -14.86 13.73 33.99
C PHE A 753 -15.71 12.61 34.65
N ASP A 754 -16.28 11.73 33.83
CA ASP A 754 -17.12 10.61 34.27
C ASP A 754 -16.42 9.29 33.90
N LEU A 755 -15.74 8.68 34.88
CA LEU A 755 -14.98 7.44 34.78
C LEU A 755 -15.85 6.22 35.10
N ARG A 756 -16.81 5.98 34.18
CA ARG A 756 -17.50 4.70 33.88
C ARG A 756 -16.77 3.46 34.44
N LYS A 757 -15.53 3.05 34.05
CA LYS A 757 -15.00 2.58 32.74
C LYS A 757 -13.88 1.48 32.88
N ASP A 758 -14.03 0.44 33.72
CA ASP A 758 -12.91 -0.52 34.01
C ASP A 758 -12.91 -1.84 33.20
N CYS A 759 -11.77 -2.20 32.58
CA CYS A 759 -11.45 -3.51 31.98
C CYS A 759 -9.99 -3.91 32.28
N VAL A 760 -9.76 -5.15 32.71
CA VAL A 760 -8.43 -5.69 33.11
C VAL A 760 -8.17 -7.03 32.43
N MET A 761 -6.95 -7.32 31.99
CA MET A 761 -6.57 -8.65 31.48
C MET A 761 -5.29 -9.16 32.13
N LEU A 762 -5.30 -10.42 32.57
CA LEU A 762 -4.19 -11.08 33.26
C LEU A 762 -3.97 -12.48 32.71
N SER A 763 -2.72 -12.99 32.74
CA SER A 763 -2.51 -14.43 32.57
C SER A 763 -3.11 -15.17 33.77
N ARG A 764 -3.58 -16.39 33.54
CA ARG A 764 -4.12 -17.23 34.61
C ARG A 764 -3.10 -17.44 35.74
N SER A 765 -1.86 -17.77 35.40
CA SER A 765 -0.79 -18.05 36.36
C SER A 765 -0.45 -16.85 37.26
N ALA A 766 -0.46 -15.64 36.71
CA ALA A 766 -0.25 -14.42 37.50
C ALA A 766 -1.41 -14.17 38.46
N LEU A 767 -2.65 -14.35 37.99
CA LEU A 767 -3.83 -14.18 38.82
C LEU A 767 -3.87 -15.23 39.95
N GLU A 768 -3.49 -16.49 39.67
CA GLU A 768 -3.37 -17.55 40.68
C GLU A 768 -2.31 -17.22 41.73
N LYS A 769 -1.14 -16.73 41.32
CA LYS A 769 -0.06 -16.34 42.23
C LYS A 769 -0.52 -15.23 43.18
N VAL A 770 -1.12 -14.16 42.64
CA VAL A 770 -1.68 -13.08 43.46
C VAL A 770 -2.76 -13.61 44.41
N ILE A 771 -3.72 -14.40 43.92
CA ILE A 771 -4.78 -14.97 44.76
C ILE A 771 -4.22 -15.86 45.90
N SER A 772 -3.14 -16.59 45.65
CA SER A 772 -2.52 -17.51 46.61
C SER A 772 -1.67 -16.82 47.68
N GLU A 773 -1.07 -15.67 47.35
CA GLU A 773 -0.16 -14.93 48.24
C GLU A 773 -0.87 -13.79 49.01
N THR A 774 -2.09 -13.39 48.60
CA THR A 774 -2.84 -12.28 49.20
C THR A 774 -3.94 -12.70 50.19
N THR A 775 -3.84 -12.26 51.45
CA THR A 775 -5.00 -12.16 52.37
C THR A 775 -5.70 -10.81 52.15
N PHE A 776 -6.83 -10.82 51.44
CA PHE A 776 -7.69 -9.64 51.29
C PHE A 776 -8.39 -9.36 52.62
N TYR A 777 -8.09 -8.21 53.25
CA TYR A 777 -8.57 -7.89 54.60
C TYR A 777 -9.87 -7.07 54.66
N SER A 778 -10.43 -6.58 53.53
CA SER A 778 -11.70 -5.82 53.49
C SER A 778 -12.69 -6.37 52.45
N ASP A 779 -13.99 -6.20 52.71
CA ASP A 779 -15.11 -6.51 51.80
C ASP A 779 -15.34 -5.41 50.73
N SER A 780 -14.38 -4.51 50.50
CA SER A 780 -14.44 -3.46 49.47
C SER A 780 -14.18 -4.02 48.06
N ALA A 781 -14.40 -3.19 47.02
CA ALA A 781 -14.35 -3.59 45.61
C ALA A 781 -13.05 -4.36 45.27
N PRO A 782 -13.13 -5.60 44.74
CA PRO A 782 -11.97 -6.49 44.57
C PRO A 782 -10.78 -5.90 43.79
N LEU A 783 -11.03 -4.96 42.87
CA LEU A 783 -10.01 -4.31 42.04
C LEU A 783 -9.11 -3.36 42.84
N GLU A 784 -9.68 -2.69 43.86
CA GLU A 784 -8.99 -1.70 44.70
C GLU A 784 -7.98 -2.37 45.65
N THR A 785 -8.41 -3.47 46.28
CA THR A 785 -7.54 -4.30 47.12
C THR A 785 -6.46 -5.01 46.29
N PHE A 786 -6.79 -5.42 45.06
CA PHE A 786 -5.85 -6.06 44.13
C PHE A 786 -4.70 -5.13 43.73
N GLY A 787 -4.97 -3.86 43.41
CA GLY A 787 -3.94 -2.87 43.11
C GLY A 787 -3.02 -2.53 44.29
N THR A 788 -3.57 -2.52 45.50
CA THR A 788 -2.82 -2.29 46.73
C THR A 788 -1.83 -3.42 47.01
N GLU A 789 -2.23 -4.68 46.79
CA GLU A 789 -1.36 -5.82 47.07
C GLU A 789 -0.28 -6.02 46.02
N LEU A 790 -0.57 -5.75 44.73
CA LEU A 790 0.47 -5.68 43.69
C LEU A 790 1.61 -4.76 44.15
N THR A 791 1.30 -3.60 44.74
CA THR A 791 2.32 -2.66 45.22
C THR A 791 3.17 -3.23 46.38
N ARG A 792 2.59 -4.04 47.27
CA ARG A 792 3.32 -4.65 48.41
C ARG A 792 4.32 -5.72 48.00
N HIS A 793 4.11 -6.40 46.87
CA HIS A 793 4.99 -7.45 46.37
C HIS A 793 6.08 -6.96 45.41
N GLY A 794 6.48 -5.69 45.52
CA GLY A 794 7.63 -5.13 44.80
C GLY A 794 7.29 -4.46 43.48
N PHE A 795 6.01 -4.28 43.16
CA PHE A 795 5.58 -3.41 42.07
C PHE A 795 5.55 -1.96 42.59
N SER A 796 6.10 -1.00 41.83
CA SER A 796 5.95 0.42 42.16
C SER A 796 4.49 0.85 42.02
N LEU A 797 4.08 1.88 42.77
CA LEU A 797 2.72 2.45 42.70
C LEU A 797 2.30 2.79 41.25
N TRP A 798 3.28 3.21 40.43
CA TRP A 798 3.09 3.49 39.00
C TRP A 798 2.88 2.24 38.14
N GLN A 799 3.55 1.13 38.46
CA GLN A 799 3.35 -0.16 37.76
C GLN A 799 1.99 -0.77 38.06
N ALA A 800 1.43 -0.57 39.27
CA ALA A 800 0.06 -0.97 39.58
C ALA A 800 -0.95 -0.15 38.76
N VAL A 801 -0.80 1.17 38.68
CA VAL A 801 -1.67 2.07 37.88
C VAL A 801 -1.64 1.73 36.38
N GLU A 802 -0.49 1.35 35.83
CA GLU A 802 -0.34 0.91 34.43
C GLU A 802 -1.06 -0.43 34.12
N VAL A 803 -1.45 -1.22 35.13
CA VAL A 803 -2.28 -2.43 34.95
C VAL A 803 -3.78 -2.08 34.80
N PHE A 804 -4.22 -0.97 35.39
CA PHE A 804 -5.64 -0.58 35.46
C PHE A 804 -6.08 0.45 34.40
N TRP A 805 -5.15 1.11 33.72
CA TRP A 805 -5.49 2.22 32.82
C TRP A 805 -5.57 1.80 31.35
N TYR A 806 -6.80 1.72 30.79
CA TYR A 806 -7.00 1.71 29.34
C TYR A 806 -8.18 2.60 28.92
N PRO A 807 -7.96 3.71 28.19
CA PRO A 807 -9.06 4.53 27.71
C PRO A 807 -9.56 3.99 26.37
N LEU A 808 -10.71 3.31 26.38
CA LEU A 808 -11.50 3.10 25.16
C LEU A 808 -12.43 4.29 24.98
N ARG A 809 -12.13 5.14 24.01
CA ARG A 809 -13.13 6.07 23.49
C ARG A 809 -13.86 5.37 22.35
N GLY A 810 -15.15 5.11 22.59
CA GLY A 810 -16.10 4.82 21.54
C GLY A 810 -16.17 5.98 20.54
N GLU A 811 -16.64 5.65 19.35
CA GLU A 811 -16.94 6.60 18.27
C GLU A 811 -17.83 7.72 18.81
N ASP A 812 -17.25 8.90 19.05
CA ASP A 812 -18.03 10.08 19.39
C ASP A 812 -17.40 11.33 18.78
N HIS A 813 -18.28 12.21 18.33
CA HIS A 813 -18.06 13.44 17.56
C HIS A 813 -17.03 14.40 18.20
N GLN A 814 -16.76 14.24 19.50
CA GLN A 814 -15.72 14.99 20.20
C GLN A 814 -14.29 14.62 19.79
N THR A 815 -14.04 13.50 19.13
CA THR A 815 -12.67 13.16 18.66
C THR A 815 -12.28 13.98 17.42
N GLN A 816 -13.25 14.40 16.61
CA GLN A 816 -13.03 15.44 15.59
C GLN A 816 -12.80 16.79 16.23
N LYS A 817 -13.54 17.11 17.30
CA LYS A 817 -13.37 18.38 18.00
C LYS A 817 -12.06 18.48 18.78
N ILE A 818 -11.55 17.39 19.35
CA ILE A 818 -10.24 17.34 20.01
C ILE A 818 -9.09 17.27 18.98
N ARG A 819 -9.31 16.73 17.78
CA ARG A 819 -8.37 16.95 16.66
C ARG A 819 -8.36 18.40 16.16
N GLN A 820 -9.44 19.15 16.37
CA GLN A 820 -9.52 20.59 16.08
C GLN A 820 -9.09 21.47 17.26
N GLU A 821 -9.13 20.99 18.51
CA GLU A 821 -8.86 21.77 19.73
C GLU A 821 -7.55 21.38 20.43
N THR A 822 -6.80 20.39 19.94
CA THR A 822 -5.46 20.07 20.47
C THR A 822 -4.38 20.57 19.52
N VAL A 823 -4.20 21.89 19.44
CA VAL A 823 -2.91 22.58 19.66
C VAL A 823 -3.20 24.03 20.04
N TYR A 824 -3.41 24.27 21.33
CA TYR A 824 -3.12 25.56 21.95
C TYR A 824 -2.64 25.32 23.37
N ARG A 825 -1.33 25.05 23.55
CA ARG A 825 -0.71 25.27 24.85
C ARG A 825 -0.40 26.77 24.97
N LYS A 826 -1.09 27.42 25.90
CA LYS A 826 -0.75 28.77 26.40
C LYS A 826 0.71 28.85 26.93
N ASP A 827 1.33 27.69 27.21
CA ASP A 827 2.66 27.57 27.82
C ASP A 827 3.84 27.70 26.85
N ASP A 828 3.71 27.29 25.58
CA ASP A 828 4.86 27.29 24.65
C ASP A 828 5.33 28.73 24.34
N SER A 829 4.40 29.69 24.33
CA SER A 829 4.71 31.12 24.19
C SER A 829 5.46 31.68 25.41
N ALA A 830 5.15 31.20 26.61
CA ALA A 830 5.82 31.60 27.85
C ALA A 830 7.19 30.92 28.01
N GLU A 831 7.37 29.71 27.48
CA GLU A 831 8.64 29.00 27.43
C GLU A 831 9.60 29.59 26.39
N ILE A 832 9.10 29.96 25.21
CA ILE A 832 9.87 30.71 24.21
C ILE A 832 10.32 32.06 24.79
N ALA A 833 9.43 32.78 25.49
CA ALA A 833 9.78 34.03 26.15
C ALA A 833 10.87 33.84 27.22
N ARG A 834 10.80 32.77 28.03
CA ARG A 834 11.81 32.43 29.04
C ARG A 834 13.15 32.04 28.43
N ALA A 835 13.16 31.20 27.39
CA ALA A 835 14.39 30.79 26.70
C ALA A 835 15.09 31.99 26.03
N VAL A 836 14.31 32.90 25.43
CA VAL A 836 14.84 34.17 24.86
C VAL A 836 15.35 35.11 25.96
N GLN A 837 14.72 35.14 27.13
CA GLN A 837 15.18 35.94 28.26
C GLN A 837 16.47 35.39 28.87
N GLN A 838 16.57 34.07 29.08
CA GLN A 838 17.81 33.40 29.53
C GLN A 838 18.95 33.60 28.54
N ALA A 839 18.68 33.52 27.23
CA ALA A 839 19.68 33.83 26.21
C ALA A 839 20.21 35.27 26.31
N ARG A 840 19.35 36.24 26.64
CA ARG A 840 19.75 37.64 26.86
C ARG A 840 20.59 37.82 28.11
N GLU A 841 20.32 37.05 29.16
CA GLU A 841 21.10 37.05 30.41
C GLU A 841 22.48 36.43 30.21
N PHE A 842 22.58 35.26 29.58
CA PHE A 842 23.86 34.63 29.22
C PHE A 842 24.69 35.48 28.25
N LYS A 843 24.03 36.17 27.31
CA LYS A 843 24.70 37.14 26.43
C LYS A 843 25.28 38.33 27.19
N LYS A 844 24.61 38.84 28.23
CA LYS A 844 25.15 39.91 29.10
C LYS A 844 26.36 39.43 29.92
N GLN A 845 26.40 38.14 30.26
CA GLN A 845 27.52 37.51 30.96
C GLN A 845 28.66 37.07 30.02
N LYS A 846 28.54 37.32 28.70
CA LYS A 846 29.46 36.87 27.65
C LYS A 846 29.61 35.34 27.52
N ASP A 847 28.65 34.56 28.05
CA ASP A 847 28.58 33.12 27.83
C ASP A 847 27.75 32.84 26.56
N TYR A 848 28.42 32.96 25.42
CA TYR A 848 27.77 32.85 24.11
C TYR A 848 27.34 31.41 23.78
N ALA A 849 28.01 30.40 24.35
CA ALA A 849 27.65 28.99 24.12
C ALA A 849 26.30 28.65 24.75
N GLN A 850 26.07 29.05 26.00
CA GLN A 850 24.78 28.85 26.67
C GLN A 850 23.68 29.74 26.06
N ALA A 851 24.02 30.97 25.64
CA ALA A 851 23.07 31.82 24.94
C ALA A 851 22.58 31.21 23.61
N ILE A 852 23.46 30.54 22.86
CA ILE A 852 23.11 29.85 21.61
C ILE A 852 22.20 28.65 21.89
N LEU A 853 22.51 27.81 22.88
CA LEU A 853 21.68 26.67 23.30
C LEU A 853 20.26 27.10 23.70
N CYS A 854 20.12 28.20 24.45
CA CYS A 854 18.82 28.76 24.79
C CYS A 854 18.05 29.27 23.55
N LEU A 855 18.74 29.88 22.58
CA LEU A 855 18.13 30.36 21.33
C LEU A 855 17.74 29.22 20.39
N GLU A 856 18.54 28.16 20.30
CA GLU A 856 18.22 26.97 19.53
C GLU A 856 17.00 26.25 20.10
N ARG A 857 16.89 26.17 21.43
CA ARG A 857 15.70 25.65 22.11
C ARG A 857 14.46 26.51 21.83
N ALA A 858 14.58 27.83 21.87
CA ALA A 858 13.49 28.74 21.50
C ALA A 858 13.07 28.57 20.02
N LYS A 859 14.04 28.35 19.12
CA LYS A 859 13.81 28.12 17.68
C LYS A 859 13.12 26.78 17.42
N GLN A 860 13.51 25.71 18.13
CA GLN A 860 12.85 24.40 18.03
C GLN A 860 11.38 24.48 18.48
N LEU A 861 11.11 25.17 19.58
CA LEU A 861 9.74 25.40 20.08
C LEU A 861 8.91 26.26 19.11
N LEU A 862 9.53 27.27 18.49
CA LEU A 862 8.86 28.13 17.49
C LEU A 862 8.54 27.37 16.18
N ASN A 863 9.44 26.50 15.73
CA ASN A 863 9.22 25.66 14.55
C ASN A 863 8.14 24.59 14.76
N ALA A 864 7.99 24.09 15.99
CA ALA A 864 6.91 23.19 16.35
C ALA A 864 5.53 23.87 16.24
N LEU A 865 5.46 25.19 16.50
CA LEU A 865 4.23 25.98 16.38
C LEU A 865 3.85 26.31 14.92
N THR A 866 4.80 26.43 13.99
CA THR A 866 4.54 26.82 12.59
C THR A 866 4.33 25.63 11.65
N ASN A 867 4.83 24.44 11.96
CA ASN A 867 4.62 23.24 11.13
C ASN A 867 3.19 22.64 11.20
N GLN A 868 2.26 23.29 11.91
CA GLN A 868 0.89 22.81 12.12
C GLN A 868 -0.21 23.67 11.49
N SER A 869 0.11 24.78 10.80
CA SER A 869 -0.90 25.69 10.22
C SER A 869 -1.23 25.45 8.73
N SER A 870 -0.83 24.32 8.14
CA SER A 870 -1.12 24.00 6.72
C SER A 870 -2.36 23.11 6.50
N TYR A 871 -3.19 22.94 7.53
CA TYR A 871 -4.44 22.18 7.46
C TYR A 871 -5.61 23.02 8.00
N GLN A 872 -6.24 23.84 7.15
CA GLN A 872 -7.66 24.23 7.30
C GLN A 872 -8.23 24.82 6.00
N ASP A 873 -9.19 24.08 5.45
CA ASP A 873 -10.33 24.38 4.58
C ASP A 873 -10.34 25.60 3.65
N PHE A 874 -10.38 25.28 2.34
CA PHE A 874 -11.06 26.06 1.31
C PHE A 874 -12.57 25.86 1.44
N ASP A 875 -13.29 26.91 1.81
CA ASP A 875 -14.69 27.11 1.42
C ASP A 875 -14.82 28.48 0.74
N ALA A 876 -15.73 28.53 -0.24
CA ALA A 876 -15.76 29.49 -1.33
C ALA A 876 -16.17 30.93 -0.95
N GLU A 877 -16.00 31.82 -1.93
CA GLU A 877 -16.61 33.15 -2.09
C GLU A 877 -16.02 34.31 -1.28
N ASN A 878 -15.08 35.04 -1.89
CA ASN A 878 -15.34 36.42 -2.33
C ASN A 878 -14.11 37.04 -3.01
N ASN A 879 -14.31 37.45 -4.27
CA ASN A 879 -13.47 38.43 -4.94
C ASN A 879 -13.48 39.74 -4.15
N HIS A 880 -12.32 40.28 -3.81
CA HIS A 880 -12.05 41.72 -3.93
C HIS A 880 -10.54 41.98 -3.98
N THR A 881 -10.08 42.33 -5.17
CA THR A 881 -8.84 43.06 -5.43
C THR A 881 -8.87 44.40 -4.68
N VAL A 882 -7.84 44.69 -3.88
CA VAL A 882 -7.47 46.06 -3.51
C VAL A 882 -5.96 46.21 -3.70
N GLU A 883 -5.62 47.24 -4.47
CA GLU A 883 -4.32 47.56 -5.01
C GLU A 883 -3.28 47.97 -3.95
N ASN A 884 -2.02 47.71 -4.29
CA ASN A 884 -0.82 48.20 -3.63
C ASN A 884 -0.72 49.73 -3.70
N GLU A 885 -0.67 50.41 -2.55
CA GLU A 885 -0.07 51.75 -2.46
C GLU A 885 0.80 51.89 -1.21
N ALA A 886 2.12 51.82 -1.39
CA ALA A 886 3.07 52.46 -0.50
C ALA A 886 4.19 53.09 -1.35
N ALA A 887 4.27 54.42 -1.29
CA ALA A 887 5.17 55.28 -2.06
C ALA A 887 6.67 54.98 -1.83
N PRO A 888 7.56 55.25 -2.82
CA PRO A 888 8.96 54.89 -2.73
C PRO A 888 9.73 55.85 -1.80
N LEU A 889 10.14 55.34 -0.63
CA LEU A 889 11.15 55.95 0.23
C LEU A 889 12.53 55.74 -0.40
N ASN A 890 12.97 56.67 -1.24
CA ASN A 890 14.35 56.75 -1.74
C ASN A 890 15.13 57.78 -0.92
N GLY A 891 16.30 57.36 -0.39
CA GLY A 891 17.23 58.21 0.37
C GLY A 891 17.44 57.87 1.85
N VAL A 892 16.81 56.81 2.37
CA VAL A 892 16.92 56.38 3.78
C VAL A 892 17.74 55.09 3.90
N SER A 893 18.60 54.99 4.92
CA SER A 893 19.45 53.81 5.14
C SER A 893 18.63 52.52 5.31
N SER A 894 19.14 51.38 4.85
CA SER A 894 18.43 50.08 4.91
C SER A 894 17.99 49.72 6.34
N PHE A 895 18.78 50.15 7.33
CA PHE A 895 18.48 49.97 8.75
C PHE A 895 17.31 50.85 9.24
N GLU A 896 17.21 52.10 8.81
CA GLU A 896 16.06 52.96 9.13
C GLU A 896 14.80 52.52 8.41
N LYS A 897 14.92 52.00 7.18
CA LYS A 897 13.83 51.37 6.45
C LYS A 897 13.29 50.15 7.20
N ALA A 898 14.19 49.27 7.65
CA ALA A 898 13.83 48.13 8.48
C ALA A 898 13.18 48.55 9.81
N ARG A 899 13.67 49.62 10.45
CA ARG A 899 13.10 50.14 11.71
C ARG A 899 11.68 50.68 11.52
N LEU A 900 11.40 51.39 10.42
CA LEU A 900 10.07 51.90 10.10
C LEU A 900 9.09 50.75 9.78
N LEU A 901 9.52 49.78 8.98
CA LEU A 901 8.73 48.58 8.66
C LEU A 901 8.41 47.76 9.92
N TYR A 902 9.37 47.62 10.83
CA TYR A 902 9.17 46.94 12.11
C TYR A 902 8.19 47.69 13.02
N HIS A 903 8.21 49.03 12.99
CA HIS A 903 7.30 49.85 13.77
C HIS A 903 5.87 49.76 13.24
N GLU A 904 5.68 49.69 11.92
CA GLU A 904 4.35 49.59 11.29
C GLU A 904 3.77 48.18 11.43
N ALA A 905 4.58 47.14 11.29
CA ALA A 905 4.20 45.76 11.62
C ALA A 905 3.71 45.64 13.08
N ARG A 906 4.31 46.39 14.01
CA ARG A 906 3.89 46.40 15.42
C ARG A 906 2.53 47.07 15.63
N LYS A 907 2.17 48.07 14.84
CA LYS A 907 0.83 48.68 14.86
C LYS A 907 -0.22 47.71 14.29
N LEU A 908 0.08 47.07 13.16
CA LEU A 908 -0.79 46.07 12.53
C LEU A 908 -1.01 44.84 13.43
N LYS A 909 0.04 44.41 14.14
CA LYS A 909 -0.07 43.39 15.19
C LYS A 909 -1.00 43.80 16.33
N LYS A 910 -0.96 45.07 16.77
CA LYS A 910 -1.89 45.59 17.79
C LYS A 910 -3.33 45.65 17.27
N ALA A 911 -3.52 45.90 15.98
CA ALA A 911 -4.81 45.84 15.30
C ALA A 911 -5.25 44.40 14.93
N LYS A 912 -4.49 43.37 15.33
CA LYS A 912 -4.71 41.95 15.01
C LYS A 912 -4.68 41.60 13.50
N ASN A 913 -4.10 42.45 12.66
CA ASN A 913 -3.87 42.13 11.25
C ASN A 913 -2.49 41.48 11.09
N TYR A 914 -2.43 40.18 11.38
CA TYR A 914 -1.17 39.44 11.53
C TYR A 914 -0.49 39.10 10.21
N THR A 915 -1.26 38.82 9.15
CA THR A 915 -0.72 38.46 7.83
C THR A 915 0.11 39.61 7.26
N GLN A 916 -0.46 40.82 7.21
CA GLN A 916 0.24 42.02 6.72
C GLN A 916 1.41 42.44 7.64
N ALA A 917 1.29 42.19 8.96
CA ALA A 917 2.39 42.44 9.88
C ALA A 917 3.58 41.49 9.64
N ILE A 918 3.34 40.25 9.22
CA ILE A 918 4.39 39.27 8.92
C ILE A 918 5.12 39.64 7.62
N GLU A 919 4.40 40.01 6.57
CA GLU A 919 5.01 40.43 5.29
C GLU A 919 5.94 41.64 5.47
N LEU A 920 5.53 42.62 6.29
CA LEU A 920 6.37 43.77 6.62
C LEU A 920 7.60 43.39 7.47
N LEU A 921 7.50 42.38 8.33
CA LEU A 921 8.62 41.88 9.11
C LEU A 921 9.62 41.08 8.27
N GLU A 922 9.15 40.30 7.30
CA GLU A 922 10.02 39.62 6.34
C GLU A 922 10.75 40.61 5.45
N THR A 923 10.03 41.64 4.96
CA THR A 923 10.63 42.73 4.19
C THR A 923 11.65 43.51 5.02
N ALA A 924 11.36 43.79 6.31
CA ALA A 924 12.31 44.42 7.22
C ALA A 924 13.56 43.55 7.45
N LYS A 925 13.40 42.23 7.53
CA LYS A 925 14.51 41.27 7.67
C LYS A 925 15.40 41.27 6.44
N MET A 926 14.82 41.34 5.24
CA MET A 926 15.57 41.48 3.99
C MET A 926 16.28 42.84 3.85
N CYS A 927 15.78 43.91 4.48
CA CYS A 927 16.50 45.19 4.54
C CYS A 927 17.67 45.19 5.56
N ILE A 928 17.71 44.24 6.49
CA ILE A 928 18.77 44.10 7.51
C ILE A 928 19.88 43.15 7.04
N ALA A 929 19.50 42.08 6.33
CA ALA A 929 20.43 41.20 5.62
C ALA A 929 21.09 41.94 4.45
#